data_AF-A0A7L8AG75-F1
#
_entry.id   AF-A0A7L8AG75-F1
#
_cell.length_a   1.000
_cell.length_b   1.000
_cell.length_c   1.000
_cell.angle_alpha   90.00
_cell.angle_beta   90.00
_cell.angle_gamma   90.00
#
_symmetry.space_group_name_H-M   'P 1'
#
loop_
_entity.id
_entity.type
_entity.pdbx_description
1 polymer ?
#
loop_
_entity_poly.entity_id
_entity_poly.type
_entity_poly.pdbx_seq_one_letter_code
_entity_poly.pdbx_strand_id
1 'polypeptide(L)'
;MNKYIFYLLFFFSVPAFAQTTHNITNPNQLGGLTLNAGDTVILADGVYASDERIKFSPTTGTAAMPITFRAETPGGVKFTGGLQMSIGGDYVIVDGFYWQGGYGASNFIEFRDGSNYANYSKIQNCVINGLEISPDDKADDGTTSITKHRWIVLYGTYNTVINCSFMNKESAGALILVELEYNASPDDDATNTRCNIVGHTITKNYFYKYAKIDASLSNSGDSETIRVGTSEYQNVNSNTTVSNNYFVEANGENEIITNKSKNNKYINNTFRRSRGSLVLRHGSNATVDGNYFLGENVDGTGGIRITDSDHTITNNYIQDCITVNSQAKWNNGITFIGGGDNAAVDCNSTSASNGYQKSNNITISNNSIVNTNAPLFYNTDKGSTDPTGSVSNNLIYFTSGNSNLTNVITGDTASSYSNLGKTLSYSGNVFTGTVLGETNTGFTEETGIAATSNGEIFTFSGAGSSGKGADLGTYNPTTDTMVGYGIGACFLNNLGTKITNGDCTIVVPESLTVGTLQTLAPTAGSYNVSVNANVGWTAVSNDTWISIDTNAANGDATVSVTVLENATTDVRTGTITFTQNAGGDDIVRTLTIIQDGKSLTDLYNLINTGITSDPVTIHSFSKEEVGGGKTNAATNTLDKDNGTVWAADDGAVLSGDYKGDGEYIIYDLGSNYNLNLVQFTTTNKSDSFGFQVWVSTTGTNASDFSKIIPSTGDLILSATNSTDFNQYEISAGINARYVKLIGYGRFNTIGDTRKSVWSAVGEIEFYTASSLSVNQISQKNKLTLYPIPVNNFLYIENSSKSLREIKIYSLDGKKIMERKIINTKDARGIDVSALVNGVYIVRFYDDFNLFSKKIMIAH
;
A
#
# COMPACT_ATOMS: atom_id res chain seq x y z
N MET A 1 53.47 -1.25 -2.92
CA MET A 1 52.50 -0.27 -2.39
C MET A 1 51.14 -0.65 -2.97
N ASN A 2 50.42 -1.57 -2.32
CA ASN A 2 49.10 -2.03 -2.76
C ASN A 2 48.06 -1.43 -1.82
N LYS A 3 47.16 -0.61 -2.36
CA LYS A 3 46.04 0.00 -1.63
C LYS A 3 44.92 -1.03 -1.52
N TYR A 4 44.58 -1.44 -0.30
CA TYR A 4 43.36 -2.17 -0.01
C TYR A 4 42.22 -1.16 0.15
N ILE A 5 41.20 -1.27 -0.71
CA ILE A 5 39.95 -0.52 -0.63
C ILE A 5 39.02 -1.27 0.31
N PHE A 6 38.66 -0.63 1.42
CA PHE A 6 37.69 -1.12 2.39
C PHE A 6 36.28 -0.79 1.86
N TYR A 7 35.47 -1.80 1.57
CA TYR A 7 34.04 -1.62 1.26
C TYR A 7 33.26 -1.64 2.58
N LEU A 8 32.67 -0.50 2.94
CA LEU A 8 31.77 -0.36 4.07
C LEU A 8 30.37 -0.84 3.62
N LEU A 9 29.97 -2.05 4.02
CA LEU A 9 28.59 -2.53 3.83
C LEU A 9 27.67 -1.84 4.85
N PHE A 10 26.80 -0.95 4.37
CA PHE A 10 25.68 -0.43 5.15
C PHE A 10 24.59 -1.51 5.24
N PHE A 11 24.36 -2.05 6.45
CA PHE A 11 23.15 -2.82 6.75
C PHE A 11 21.94 -1.88 6.75
N PHE A 12 21.18 -1.85 5.66
CA PHE A 12 19.85 -1.26 5.65
C PHE A 12 18.86 -2.31 6.20
N SER A 13 18.38 -2.11 7.43
CA SER A 13 17.19 -2.81 7.91
C SER A 13 15.98 -2.23 7.20
N VAL A 14 15.49 -2.91 6.16
CA VAL A 14 14.21 -2.56 5.54
C VAL A 14 13.10 -3.17 6.40
N PRO A 15 12.22 -2.38 7.05
CA PRO A 15 11.06 -2.94 7.73
C PRO A 15 10.16 -3.63 6.70
N ALA A 16 9.98 -4.94 6.85
CA ALA A 16 9.02 -5.71 6.07
C ALA A 16 7.62 -5.54 6.68
N PHE A 17 6.75 -4.78 6.02
CA PHE A 17 5.35 -4.65 6.41
C PHE A 17 4.54 -5.79 5.80
N ALA A 18 3.95 -6.65 6.64
CA ALA A 18 3.00 -7.65 6.20
C ALA A 18 1.65 -6.97 5.90
N GLN A 19 1.14 -7.17 4.69
CA GLN A 19 -0.17 -6.66 4.28
C GLN A 19 -1.28 -7.55 4.84
N THR A 20 -2.32 -6.92 5.40
CA THR A 20 -3.42 -7.59 6.07
C THR A 20 -4.75 -7.23 5.43
N THR A 21 -5.60 -8.24 5.22
CA THR A 21 -7.01 -8.04 4.86
C THR A 21 -7.86 -8.01 6.12
N HIS A 22 -8.53 -6.89 6.35
CA HIS A 22 -9.43 -6.66 7.49
C HIS A 22 -10.88 -6.74 7.03
N ASN A 23 -11.59 -7.82 7.38
CA ASN A 23 -13.01 -7.95 7.08
C ASN A 23 -13.84 -7.33 8.22
N ILE A 24 -14.66 -6.34 7.89
CA ILE A 24 -15.56 -5.66 8.82
C ILE A 24 -17.03 -5.82 8.38
N THR A 25 -17.94 -5.84 9.35
CA THR A 25 -19.39 -5.95 9.11
C THR A 25 -20.15 -4.71 9.55
N ASN A 26 -19.43 -3.71 10.08
CA ASN A 26 -19.97 -2.43 10.49
C ASN A 26 -18.94 -1.32 10.16
N PRO A 27 -19.34 -0.24 9.46
CA PRO A 27 -18.45 0.88 9.11
C PRO A 27 -17.68 1.46 10.30
N ASN A 28 -18.28 1.47 11.50
CA ASN A 28 -17.67 2.07 12.69
C ASN A 28 -16.47 1.27 13.22
N GLN A 29 -16.28 0.04 12.75
CA GLN A 29 -15.09 -0.75 13.05
C GLN A 29 -13.83 -0.15 12.41
N LEU A 30 -13.96 0.66 11.34
CA LEU A 30 -12.85 1.25 10.60
C LEU A 30 -11.91 2.07 11.51
N GLY A 31 -12.49 2.88 12.42
CA GLY A 31 -11.71 3.73 13.33
C GLY A 31 -10.93 2.98 14.40
N GLY A 32 -11.18 1.68 14.58
CA GLY A 32 -10.46 0.83 15.52
C GLY A 32 -9.28 0.06 14.91
N LEU A 33 -9.09 0.14 13.58
CA LEU A 33 -8.03 -0.59 12.89
C LEU A 33 -6.72 0.19 12.88
N THR A 34 -5.61 -0.52 13.11
CA THR A 34 -4.27 -0.02 12.81
C THR A 34 -3.86 -0.57 11.45
N LEU A 35 -3.79 0.31 10.45
CA LEU A 35 -3.54 -0.07 9.05
C LEU A 35 -2.08 0.21 8.68
N ASN A 36 -1.45 -0.74 8.01
CA ASN A 36 -0.11 -0.61 7.43
C ASN A 36 -0.19 -0.45 5.91
N ALA A 37 0.89 0.03 5.29
CA ALA A 37 1.01 0.14 3.84
C ALA A 37 0.59 -1.17 3.14
N GLY A 38 -0.35 -1.10 2.20
CA GLY A 38 -0.87 -2.24 1.44
C GLY A 38 -2.03 -2.99 2.10
N ASP A 39 -2.46 -2.63 3.30
CA ASP A 39 -3.63 -3.24 3.93
C ASP A 39 -4.92 -2.97 3.13
N THR A 40 -5.84 -3.94 3.18
CA THR A 40 -7.17 -3.82 2.58
C THR A 40 -8.24 -4.01 3.64
N VAL A 41 -9.14 -3.05 3.80
CA VAL A 41 -10.35 -3.15 4.62
C VAL A 41 -11.54 -3.44 3.72
N ILE A 42 -12.24 -4.54 3.98
CA ILE A 42 -13.41 -4.98 3.23
C ILE A 42 -14.64 -4.85 4.12
N LEU A 43 -15.59 -4.03 3.71
CA LEU A 43 -16.91 -3.96 4.36
C LEU A 43 -17.86 -4.95 3.69
N ALA A 44 -18.41 -5.87 4.48
CA ALA A 44 -19.33 -6.91 4.03
C ALA A 44 -20.56 -6.34 3.31
N ASP A 45 -21.04 -7.04 2.29
CA ASP A 45 -22.25 -6.66 1.55
C ASP A 45 -23.45 -6.50 2.50
N GLY A 46 -24.25 -5.45 2.28
CA GLY A 46 -25.33 -5.13 3.20
C GLY A 46 -25.94 -3.75 2.99
N VAL A 47 -27.00 -3.49 3.76
CA VAL A 47 -27.67 -2.18 3.82
C VAL A 47 -27.37 -1.54 5.15
N TYR A 48 -26.83 -0.34 5.11
CA TYR A 48 -26.32 0.42 6.25
C TYR A 48 -27.09 1.73 6.37
N ALA A 49 -27.90 1.85 7.43
CA ALA A 49 -28.83 2.97 7.63
C ALA A 49 -28.24 4.13 8.45
N SER A 50 -26.96 4.07 8.81
CA SER A 50 -26.28 5.14 9.56
C SER A 50 -25.98 6.34 8.64
N ASP A 51 -26.05 7.52 9.23
CA ASP A 51 -25.66 8.83 8.69
C ASP A 51 -24.42 9.40 9.40
N GLU A 52 -23.76 8.58 10.23
CA GLU A 52 -22.56 8.96 10.97
C GLU A 52 -21.40 9.30 10.02
N ARG A 53 -20.46 10.09 10.52
CA ARG A 53 -19.20 10.38 9.84
C ARG A 53 -18.13 9.38 10.23
N ILE A 54 -17.73 8.53 9.28
CA ILE A 54 -16.58 7.64 9.45
C ILE A 54 -15.29 8.33 9.00
N LYS A 55 -14.18 7.90 9.60
CA LYS A 55 -12.84 8.39 9.29
C LYS A 55 -12.02 7.26 8.66
N PHE A 56 -11.53 7.50 7.45
CA PHE A 56 -10.55 6.67 6.78
C PHE A 56 -9.27 7.49 6.60
N SER A 57 -8.44 7.52 7.64
CA SER A 57 -7.30 8.45 7.73
C SER A 57 -5.97 7.76 8.10
N PRO A 58 -5.60 6.62 7.48
CA PRO A 58 -4.33 5.96 7.80
C PRO A 58 -3.16 6.78 7.24
N THR A 59 -2.05 6.85 8.00
CA THR A 59 -0.88 7.68 7.66
C THR A 59 0.30 6.88 7.10
N THR A 60 0.11 5.59 6.83
CA THR A 60 1.19 4.65 6.47
C THR A 60 1.17 4.24 4.99
N GLY A 61 0.18 4.67 4.20
CA GLY A 61 0.07 4.34 2.78
C GLY A 61 1.26 4.85 1.96
N THR A 62 1.61 4.13 0.90
CA THR A 62 2.70 4.51 -0.02
C THR A 62 2.30 4.30 -1.48
N ALA A 63 2.99 4.95 -2.41
CA ALA A 63 2.76 4.77 -3.84
C ALA A 63 2.82 3.30 -4.30
N ALA A 64 3.73 2.52 -3.72
CA ALA A 64 3.90 1.11 -4.05
C ALA A 64 2.87 0.20 -3.36
N MET A 65 2.38 0.62 -2.19
CA MET A 65 1.46 -0.16 -1.35
C MET A 65 0.40 0.78 -0.74
N PRO A 66 -0.62 1.18 -1.52
CA PRO A 66 -1.72 2.00 -1.03
C PRO A 66 -2.61 1.21 -0.07
N ILE A 67 -3.33 1.92 0.80
CA ILE A 67 -4.29 1.30 1.74
C ILE A 67 -5.69 1.43 1.18
N THR A 68 -6.41 0.32 1.07
CA THR A 68 -7.70 0.29 0.38
C THR A 68 -8.85 0.04 1.37
N PHE A 69 -9.89 0.86 1.33
CA PHE A 69 -11.18 0.60 1.95
C PHE A 69 -12.22 0.36 0.87
N ARG A 70 -12.77 -0.86 0.79
CA ARG A 70 -13.66 -1.26 -0.30
C ARG A 70 -14.90 -2.01 0.18
N ALA A 71 -15.94 -1.98 -0.65
CA ALA A 71 -17.05 -2.92 -0.55
C ALA A 71 -16.57 -4.36 -0.85
N GLU A 72 -17.23 -5.35 -0.24
CA GLU A 72 -17.03 -6.78 -0.54
C GLU A 72 -17.30 -7.04 -2.02
N THR A 73 -18.50 -6.69 -2.49
CA THR A 73 -18.86 -6.62 -3.91
C THR A 73 -19.14 -5.17 -4.30
N PRO A 74 -18.63 -4.66 -5.44
CA PRO A 74 -19.02 -3.34 -5.94
C PRO A 74 -20.54 -3.14 -6.00
N GLY A 75 -21.03 -2.12 -5.29
CA GLY A 75 -22.46 -1.81 -5.13
C GLY A 75 -23.24 -2.74 -4.19
N GLY A 76 -22.57 -3.72 -3.58
CA GLY A 76 -23.13 -4.63 -2.58
C GLY A 76 -23.26 -4.00 -1.19
N VAL A 77 -22.37 -3.05 -0.86
CA VAL A 77 -22.51 -2.17 0.31
C VAL A 77 -23.33 -0.94 -0.05
N LYS A 78 -24.52 -0.83 0.56
CA LYS A 78 -25.47 0.26 0.33
C LYS A 78 -25.66 1.11 1.57
N PHE A 79 -25.32 2.39 1.49
CA PHE A 79 -25.60 3.37 2.53
C PHE A 79 -26.95 4.04 2.23
N THR A 80 -27.95 3.84 3.09
CA THR A 80 -29.29 4.44 2.96
C THR A 80 -29.57 5.54 3.98
N GLY A 81 -28.73 5.66 5.01
CA GLY A 81 -28.78 6.77 5.97
C GLY A 81 -28.05 8.02 5.49
N GLY A 82 -27.11 7.88 4.55
CA GLY A 82 -26.20 8.96 4.17
C GLY A 82 -24.92 8.96 5.00
N LEU A 83 -24.24 7.81 5.10
CA LEU A 83 -22.98 7.68 5.83
C LEU A 83 -21.94 8.66 5.26
N GLN A 84 -21.42 9.55 6.09
CA GLN A 84 -20.47 10.59 5.69
C GLN A 84 -19.04 10.08 5.83
N MET A 85 -18.07 10.69 5.12
CA MET A 85 -16.69 10.20 5.14
C MET A 85 -15.65 11.32 5.16
N SER A 86 -14.69 11.21 6.08
CA SER A 86 -13.44 11.97 6.08
C SER A 86 -12.29 11.07 5.65
N ILE A 87 -11.61 11.42 4.56
CA ILE A 87 -10.50 10.68 3.97
C ILE A 87 -9.22 11.48 4.22
N GLY A 88 -8.26 10.92 4.95
CA GLY A 88 -6.98 11.57 5.25
C GLY A 88 -5.77 10.66 4.99
N GLY A 89 -4.57 11.25 5.00
CA GLY A 89 -3.32 10.54 4.76
C GLY A 89 -3.01 10.29 3.28
N ASP A 90 -1.85 9.71 3.01
CA ASP A 90 -1.33 9.57 1.64
C ASP A 90 -1.59 8.17 1.08
N TYR A 91 -1.86 8.11 -0.23
CA TYR A 91 -2.03 6.86 -0.99
C TYR A 91 -3.12 5.95 -0.43
N VAL A 92 -4.31 6.50 -0.17
CA VAL A 92 -5.48 5.73 0.26
C VAL A 92 -6.50 5.59 -0.87
N ILE A 93 -7.24 4.48 -0.89
CA ILE A 93 -8.23 4.16 -1.92
C ILE A 93 -9.57 3.84 -1.27
N VAL A 94 -10.64 4.47 -1.75
CA VAL A 94 -12.04 4.18 -1.39
C VAL A 94 -12.74 3.61 -2.63
N ASP A 95 -13.32 2.42 -2.54
CA ASP A 95 -13.81 1.69 -3.73
C ASP A 95 -15.17 1.00 -3.54
N GLY A 96 -16.08 1.22 -4.49
CA GLY A 96 -17.20 0.30 -4.73
C GLY A 96 -18.47 0.56 -3.91
N PHE A 97 -18.57 1.68 -3.20
CA PHE A 97 -19.70 1.98 -2.31
C PHE A 97 -20.90 2.60 -3.04
N TYR A 98 -22.11 2.28 -2.58
CA TYR A 98 -23.36 2.86 -3.10
C TYR A 98 -24.13 3.63 -2.02
N TRP A 99 -24.12 4.96 -2.09
CA TRP A 99 -25.05 5.83 -1.37
C TRP A 99 -26.39 5.92 -2.12
N GLN A 100 -27.41 5.29 -1.55
CA GLN A 100 -28.77 5.21 -2.08
C GLN A 100 -29.71 6.06 -1.22
N GLY A 101 -29.68 7.38 -1.44
CA GLY A 101 -30.41 8.36 -0.65
C GLY A 101 -29.76 8.62 0.72
N GLY A 102 -30.60 9.02 1.68
CA GLY A 102 -30.17 9.43 3.02
C GLY A 102 -29.89 10.92 3.13
N TYR A 103 -29.32 11.33 4.26
CA TYR A 103 -28.99 12.72 4.56
C TYR A 103 -27.47 12.93 4.54
N GLY A 104 -27.02 13.95 3.82
CA GLY A 104 -25.63 14.36 3.75
C GLY A 104 -25.40 15.70 4.42
N ALA A 105 -24.27 15.81 5.12
CA ALA A 105 -23.80 17.10 5.62
C ALA A 105 -23.43 18.05 4.47
N SER A 106 -23.35 19.36 4.74
CA SER A 106 -22.93 20.39 3.77
C SER A 106 -21.65 20.03 3.00
N ASN A 107 -20.70 19.34 3.65
CA ASN A 107 -19.56 18.69 2.98
C ASN A 107 -19.62 17.17 3.26
N PHE A 108 -20.17 16.41 2.32
CA PHE A 108 -20.54 15.02 2.56
C PHE A 108 -19.34 14.07 2.66
N ILE A 109 -18.54 13.99 1.59
CA ILE A 109 -17.24 13.30 1.57
C ILE A 109 -16.15 14.34 1.45
N GLU A 110 -15.20 14.34 2.38
CA GLU A 110 -14.09 15.30 2.43
C GLU A 110 -12.75 14.57 2.35
N PHE A 111 -11.84 15.05 1.50
CA PHE A 111 -10.45 14.57 1.41
C PHE A 111 -9.54 15.19 2.49
N ARG A 112 -10.06 15.27 3.71
CA ARG A 112 -9.31 15.58 4.92
C ARG A 112 -9.95 14.95 6.17
N ASP A 113 -9.14 14.75 7.20
CA ASP A 113 -9.59 14.55 8.58
C ASP A 113 -8.98 15.66 9.47
N GLY A 114 -9.76 16.70 9.75
CA GLY A 114 -9.22 17.94 10.34
C GLY A 114 -8.18 18.57 9.41
N SER A 115 -6.95 18.75 9.90
CA SER A 115 -5.80 19.24 9.12
C SER A 115 -5.01 18.13 8.41
N ASN A 116 -5.39 16.85 8.57
CA ASN A 116 -4.77 15.76 7.84
C ASN A 116 -5.38 15.65 6.43
N TYR A 117 -4.76 16.32 5.46
CA TYR A 117 -5.17 16.29 4.06
C TYR A 117 -4.81 14.96 3.40
N ALA A 118 -5.69 14.45 2.53
CA ALA A 118 -5.35 13.30 1.71
C ALA A 118 -4.46 13.71 0.53
N ASN A 119 -3.41 12.94 0.21
CA ASN A 119 -2.63 13.16 -1.01
C ASN A 119 -2.47 11.88 -1.81
N TYR A 120 -2.37 11.99 -3.14
CA TYR A 120 -2.23 10.86 -4.06
C TYR A 120 -3.28 9.76 -3.84
N SER A 121 -4.45 10.15 -3.32
CA SER A 121 -5.50 9.25 -2.87
C SER A 121 -6.65 9.22 -3.87
N LYS A 122 -7.50 8.20 -3.76
CA LYS A 122 -8.51 7.93 -4.79
C LYS A 122 -9.84 7.54 -4.18
N ILE A 123 -10.92 8.08 -4.74
CA ILE A 123 -12.25 7.48 -4.64
C ILE A 123 -12.67 6.99 -6.02
N GLN A 124 -13.11 5.73 -6.09
CA GLN A 124 -13.43 5.10 -7.36
C GLN A 124 -14.66 4.20 -7.30
N ASN A 125 -15.29 4.01 -8.47
CA ASN A 125 -16.38 3.04 -8.64
C ASN A 125 -17.51 3.21 -7.62
N CYS A 126 -17.82 4.46 -7.24
CA CYS A 126 -18.84 4.74 -6.24
C CYS A 126 -20.10 5.31 -6.89
N VAL A 127 -21.24 5.16 -6.21
CA VAL A 127 -22.49 5.82 -6.61
C VAL A 127 -23.02 6.68 -5.49
N ILE A 128 -23.35 7.94 -5.78
CA ILE A 128 -24.18 8.78 -4.91
C ILE A 128 -25.46 9.12 -5.67
N ASN A 129 -26.60 8.66 -5.16
CA ASN A 129 -27.88 8.78 -5.84
C ASN A 129 -28.96 9.32 -4.90
N GLY A 130 -29.44 10.54 -5.16
CA GLY A 130 -30.58 11.12 -4.44
C GLY A 130 -30.30 11.50 -2.98
N LEU A 131 -29.07 11.89 -2.64
CA LEU A 131 -28.72 12.30 -1.28
C LEU A 131 -29.36 13.65 -0.92
N GLU A 132 -30.10 13.69 0.18
CA GLU A 132 -30.77 14.90 0.69
C GLU A 132 -29.86 15.70 1.62
N ILE A 133 -30.17 16.98 1.82
CA ILE A 133 -29.47 17.83 2.80
C ILE A 133 -29.85 17.41 4.22
N SER A 134 -28.86 17.29 5.11
CA SER A 134 -29.05 17.11 6.55
C SER A 134 -30.08 18.10 7.13
N PRO A 135 -31.02 17.62 7.98
CA PRO A 135 -31.92 18.50 8.71
C PRO A 135 -31.20 19.55 9.58
N ASP A 136 -30.02 19.20 10.12
CA ASP A 136 -29.24 20.09 10.98
C ASP A 136 -28.64 21.25 10.18
N ASP A 137 -28.05 20.99 9.01
CA ASP A 137 -27.51 22.05 8.14
C ASP A 137 -28.61 23.02 7.67
N LYS A 138 -29.81 22.49 7.35
CA LYS A 138 -30.97 23.31 7.02
C LYS A 138 -31.40 24.20 8.19
N ALA A 139 -31.29 23.71 9.42
CA ALA A 139 -31.61 24.47 10.61
C ALA A 139 -30.57 25.58 10.88
N ASP A 140 -29.29 25.27 10.69
CA ASP A 140 -28.17 26.20 10.91
C ASP A 140 -28.16 27.37 9.90
N ASP A 141 -28.47 27.11 8.63
CA ASP A 141 -28.60 28.14 7.60
C ASP A 141 -29.88 28.98 7.71
N GLY A 142 -30.88 28.48 8.44
CA GLY A 142 -32.18 29.11 8.61
C GLY A 142 -32.95 29.28 7.30
N THR A 143 -33.80 30.31 7.22
CA THR A 143 -34.69 30.55 6.06
C THR A 143 -34.15 31.56 5.05
N THR A 144 -33.03 32.21 5.35
CA THR A 144 -32.47 33.32 4.54
C THR A 144 -31.25 32.92 3.71
N SER A 145 -30.62 31.78 4.04
CA SER A 145 -29.47 31.22 3.31
C SER A 145 -29.91 29.99 2.51
N ILE A 146 -29.26 29.75 1.37
CA ILE A 146 -29.43 28.51 0.61
C ILE A 146 -28.35 27.55 1.09
N THR A 147 -28.75 26.45 1.73
CA THR A 147 -27.79 25.43 2.20
C THR A 147 -27.03 24.79 1.05
N LYS A 148 -25.70 24.92 1.10
CA LYS A 148 -24.78 24.44 0.06
C LYS A 148 -24.36 23.01 0.38
N HIS A 149 -25.08 22.04 -0.17
CA HIS A 149 -24.81 20.62 0.00
C HIS A 149 -23.86 20.11 -1.08
N ARG A 150 -22.60 19.88 -0.70
CA ARG A 150 -21.50 19.42 -1.56
C ARG A 150 -21.24 17.93 -1.34
N TRP A 151 -21.19 17.15 -2.42
CA TRP A 151 -21.06 15.70 -2.30
C TRP A 151 -19.63 15.22 -2.12
N ILE A 152 -18.68 15.73 -2.92
CA ILE A 152 -17.25 15.48 -2.72
C ILE A 152 -16.50 16.81 -2.65
N VAL A 153 -15.73 17.00 -1.59
CA VAL A 153 -14.82 18.14 -1.42
C VAL A 153 -13.38 17.63 -1.42
N LEU A 154 -12.66 17.99 -2.47
CA LEU A 154 -11.24 17.68 -2.62
C LEU A 154 -10.40 18.71 -1.88
N TYR A 155 -9.54 18.20 -1.00
CA TYR A 155 -8.44 18.90 -0.36
C TYR A 155 -7.13 18.14 -0.69
N GLY A 156 -5.99 18.62 -0.18
CA GLY A 156 -4.67 18.03 -0.41
C GLY A 156 -4.25 18.01 -1.87
N THR A 157 -3.37 17.11 -2.29
CA THR A 157 -2.76 17.15 -3.63
C THR A 157 -2.86 15.83 -4.38
N TYR A 158 -2.95 15.89 -5.71
CA TYR A 158 -2.91 14.73 -6.61
C TYR A 158 -3.98 13.64 -6.38
N ASN A 159 -5.05 13.99 -5.68
CA ASN A 159 -6.20 13.08 -5.50
C ASN A 159 -7.00 12.86 -6.78
N THR A 160 -7.66 11.71 -6.86
CA THR A 160 -8.43 11.27 -8.03
C THR A 160 -9.87 10.88 -7.68
N VAL A 161 -10.84 11.40 -8.43
CA VAL A 161 -12.24 10.94 -8.45
C VAL A 161 -12.48 10.27 -9.81
N ILE A 162 -12.66 8.95 -9.83
CA ILE A 162 -12.70 8.19 -11.08
C ILE A 162 -13.83 7.16 -11.12
N ASN A 163 -14.52 7.08 -12.25
CA ASN A 163 -15.56 6.07 -12.46
C ASN A 163 -16.65 6.08 -11.38
N CYS A 164 -17.00 7.25 -10.85
CA CYS A 164 -18.14 7.40 -9.96
C CYS A 164 -19.40 7.83 -10.74
N SER A 165 -20.58 7.43 -10.28
CA SER A 165 -21.86 7.93 -10.78
C SER A 165 -22.55 8.81 -9.75
N PHE A 166 -22.82 10.05 -10.10
CA PHE A 166 -23.52 11.03 -9.29
C PHE A 166 -24.88 11.31 -9.91
N MET A 167 -25.97 10.97 -9.21
CA MET A 167 -27.29 10.88 -9.82
C MET A 167 -28.36 11.59 -8.97
N ASN A 168 -29.27 12.29 -9.63
CA ASN A 168 -30.50 12.81 -9.03
C ASN A 168 -30.25 13.78 -7.84
N LYS A 169 -29.34 14.75 -8.01
CA LYS A 169 -29.15 15.80 -7.00
C LYS A 169 -30.24 16.87 -7.16
N GLU A 170 -30.90 17.24 -6.07
CA GLU A 170 -31.94 18.29 -6.07
C GLU A 170 -31.59 19.49 -5.18
N SER A 171 -30.58 19.37 -4.33
CA SER A 171 -30.13 20.44 -3.44
C SER A 171 -29.11 21.36 -4.10
N ALA A 172 -28.98 22.60 -3.62
CA ALA A 172 -27.88 23.49 -4.01
C ALA A 172 -26.50 22.99 -3.51
N GLY A 173 -25.41 23.60 -3.96
CA GLY A 173 -24.02 23.20 -3.63
C GLY A 173 -23.37 22.32 -4.71
N ALA A 174 -22.05 22.42 -4.89
CA ALA A 174 -21.39 21.71 -5.99
C ALA A 174 -21.43 20.17 -5.83
N LEU A 175 -21.55 19.41 -6.92
CA LEU A 175 -21.39 17.95 -6.85
C LEU A 175 -19.95 17.59 -6.46
N ILE A 176 -18.97 18.19 -7.13
CA ILE A 176 -17.55 18.13 -6.74
C ILE A 176 -17.01 19.55 -6.57
N LEU A 177 -16.44 19.83 -5.41
CA LEU A 177 -15.69 21.05 -5.11
C LEU A 177 -14.20 20.72 -4.94
N VAL A 178 -13.33 21.42 -5.67
CA VAL A 178 -11.90 21.50 -5.32
C VAL A 178 -11.72 22.74 -4.45
N GLU A 179 -11.46 22.51 -3.16
CA GLU A 179 -11.18 23.57 -2.19
C GLU A 179 -9.68 23.92 -2.24
N LEU A 180 -9.36 25.21 -2.17
CA LEU A 180 -7.99 25.73 -2.37
C LEU A 180 -7.58 26.77 -1.31
N GLU A 181 -8.46 27.07 -0.35
CA GLU A 181 -8.17 28.01 0.74
C GLU A 181 -6.86 27.67 1.46
N TYR A 182 -6.65 26.41 1.82
CA TYR A 182 -5.48 25.96 2.56
C TYR A 182 -4.16 26.10 1.78
N ASN A 183 -4.20 26.25 0.44
CA ASN A 183 -3.00 26.59 -0.34
C ASN A 183 -2.65 28.08 -0.23
N ALA A 184 -3.68 28.91 -0.09
CA ALA A 184 -3.57 30.36 0.02
C ALA A 184 -3.24 30.83 1.44
N SER A 185 -3.74 30.12 2.44
CA SER A 185 -3.60 30.40 3.86
C SER A 185 -3.41 29.08 4.63
N PRO A 186 -2.22 28.46 4.57
CA PRO A 186 -1.98 27.16 5.23
C PRO A 186 -2.05 27.27 6.76
N ASP A 187 -2.46 26.19 7.40
CA ASP A 187 -2.78 26.11 8.84
C ASP A 187 -1.57 26.24 9.79
N ASP A 188 -0.32 26.28 9.29
CA ASP A 188 0.92 26.11 10.05
C ASP A 188 1.88 27.32 10.08
N ASP A 189 1.35 28.55 9.95
CA ASP A 189 2.09 29.83 10.13
C ASP A 189 3.32 30.02 9.19
N ALA A 190 3.49 29.22 8.13
CA ALA A 190 4.53 29.43 7.14
C ALA A 190 4.18 28.97 5.71
N THR A 191 4.54 29.84 4.76
CA THR A 191 4.58 29.66 3.29
C THR A 191 3.24 29.55 2.54
N ASN A 192 2.80 30.68 1.97
CA ASN A 192 1.87 30.71 0.84
C ASN A 192 2.27 29.67 -0.22
N THR A 193 1.43 28.67 -0.48
CA THR A 193 1.67 27.61 -1.48
C THR A 193 0.86 27.79 -2.75
N ARG A 194 0.24 28.96 -2.99
CA ARG A 194 -0.54 29.29 -4.21
C ARG A 194 0.17 28.90 -5.51
N CYS A 195 1.50 28.99 -5.57
CA CYS A 195 2.26 28.67 -6.79
C CYS A 195 2.54 27.17 -6.97
N ASN A 196 2.43 26.36 -5.91
CA ASN A 196 2.61 24.92 -5.97
C ASN A 196 1.44 24.27 -6.71
N ILE A 197 1.73 23.18 -7.42
CA ILE A 197 0.71 22.42 -8.14
C ILE A 197 -0.12 21.61 -7.14
N VAL A 198 -1.45 21.73 -7.23
CA VAL A 198 -2.40 20.88 -6.49
C VAL A 198 -2.66 19.56 -7.23
N GLY A 199 -2.96 19.62 -8.53
CA GLY A 199 -2.86 18.48 -9.46
C GLY A 199 -3.93 17.40 -9.37
N HIS A 200 -5.15 17.71 -8.91
CA HIS A 200 -6.23 16.71 -8.85
C HIS A 200 -6.69 16.20 -10.22
N THR A 201 -7.28 15.01 -10.25
CA THR A 201 -7.89 14.42 -11.45
C THR A 201 -9.34 14.02 -11.20
N ILE A 202 -10.25 14.47 -12.06
CA ILE A 202 -11.67 14.08 -12.06
C ILE A 202 -11.98 13.47 -13.42
N THR A 203 -12.11 12.14 -13.50
CA THR A 203 -12.20 11.48 -14.81
C THR A 203 -13.14 10.29 -14.89
N LYS A 204 -13.71 10.05 -16.09
CA LYS A 204 -14.59 8.90 -16.37
C LYS A 204 -15.82 8.83 -15.45
N ASN A 205 -16.23 9.93 -14.84
CA ASN A 205 -17.40 9.97 -13.98
C ASN A 205 -18.68 10.21 -14.80
N TYR A 206 -19.80 9.75 -14.26
CA TYR A 206 -21.13 10.00 -14.79
C TYR A 206 -21.90 10.96 -13.88
N PHE A 207 -22.38 12.07 -14.42
CA PHE A 207 -23.20 13.05 -13.72
C PHE A 207 -24.57 13.09 -14.37
N TYR A 208 -25.61 12.74 -13.62
CA TYR A 208 -26.96 12.58 -14.14
C TYR A 208 -28.00 13.32 -13.32
N LYS A 209 -28.87 14.08 -13.99
CA LYS A 209 -30.03 14.74 -13.37
C LYS A 209 -29.66 15.54 -12.14
N TYR A 210 -28.82 16.56 -12.34
CA TYR A 210 -28.72 17.62 -11.35
C TYR A 210 -29.88 18.59 -11.61
N ALA A 211 -30.89 18.60 -10.75
CA ALA A 211 -32.08 19.42 -10.91
C ALA A 211 -31.77 20.92 -10.86
N LYS A 212 -32.61 21.71 -11.54
CA LYS A 212 -32.57 23.18 -11.47
C LYS A 212 -32.96 23.60 -10.05
N ILE A 213 -32.15 24.42 -9.39
CA ILE A 213 -32.36 24.77 -7.97
C ILE A 213 -33.52 25.74 -7.75
N ASP A 214 -33.75 26.68 -8.68
CA ASP A 214 -34.88 27.58 -8.58
C ASP A 214 -35.59 27.75 -9.93
N ALA A 215 -36.91 27.99 -9.87
CA ALA A 215 -37.71 28.24 -11.06
C ALA A 215 -37.41 29.61 -11.69
N SER A 216 -36.87 30.55 -10.90
CA SER A 216 -36.44 31.88 -11.35
C SER A 216 -35.09 31.88 -12.07
N LEU A 217 -34.36 30.76 -12.04
CA LEU A 217 -33.03 30.63 -12.64
C LEU A 217 -32.05 31.72 -12.16
N SER A 218 -32.10 32.05 -10.86
CA SER A 218 -31.26 33.12 -10.28
C SER A 218 -29.77 32.81 -10.35
N ASN A 219 -29.42 31.52 -10.48
CA ASN A 219 -28.05 30.99 -10.36
C ASN A 219 -27.45 31.27 -8.96
N SER A 220 -28.30 31.32 -7.94
CA SER A 220 -27.88 31.40 -6.54
C SER A 220 -27.68 30.01 -5.95
N GLY A 221 -26.78 29.88 -4.98
CA GLY A 221 -26.62 28.64 -4.21
C GLY A 221 -25.42 27.77 -4.59
N ASP A 222 -24.51 28.23 -5.46
CA ASP A 222 -23.26 27.53 -5.82
C ASP A 222 -23.53 26.10 -6.32
N SER A 223 -24.38 25.98 -7.32
CA SER A 223 -24.98 24.71 -7.77
C SER A 223 -24.29 24.14 -8.99
N GLU A 224 -22.97 24.38 -9.10
CA GLU A 224 -22.14 23.87 -10.19
C GLU A 224 -22.04 22.34 -10.12
N THR A 225 -21.90 21.64 -11.26
CA THR A 225 -21.59 20.19 -11.18
C THR A 225 -20.16 20.00 -10.70
N ILE A 226 -19.21 20.74 -11.27
CA ILE A 226 -17.83 20.77 -10.79
C ILE A 226 -17.39 22.21 -10.59
N ARG A 227 -16.84 22.51 -9.43
CA ARG A 227 -16.18 23.78 -9.16
C ARG A 227 -14.72 23.57 -8.81
N VAL A 228 -13.83 24.26 -9.53
CA VAL A 228 -12.38 24.19 -9.30
C VAL A 228 -11.86 25.50 -8.70
N GLY A 229 -11.90 25.61 -7.37
CA GLY A 229 -11.50 26.81 -6.62
C GLY A 229 -12.64 27.80 -6.34
N THR A 230 -12.26 29.00 -5.90
CA THR A 230 -13.17 30.11 -5.58
C THR A 230 -12.59 31.44 -6.07
N SER A 231 -13.39 32.50 -6.07
CA SER A 231 -12.91 33.84 -6.47
C SER A 231 -11.75 34.35 -5.60
N GLU A 232 -11.78 34.01 -4.30
CA GLU A 232 -10.78 34.46 -3.33
C GLU A 232 -9.40 33.85 -3.60
N TYR A 233 -9.37 32.61 -4.10
CA TYR A 233 -8.15 31.82 -4.33
C TYR A 233 -7.89 31.54 -5.82
N GLN A 234 -8.43 32.38 -6.70
CA GLN A 234 -8.35 32.21 -8.16
C GLN A 234 -6.94 32.16 -8.74
N ASN A 235 -5.94 32.66 -8.00
CA ASN A 235 -4.54 32.66 -8.41
C ASN A 235 -3.76 31.43 -7.93
N VAL A 236 -4.39 30.49 -7.23
CA VAL A 236 -3.80 29.20 -6.90
C VAL A 236 -3.58 28.38 -8.17
N ASN A 237 -2.41 27.78 -8.30
CA ASN A 237 -2.01 26.85 -9.35
C ASN A 237 -2.65 25.48 -9.11
N SER A 238 -3.93 25.37 -9.42
CA SER A 238 -4.66 24.13 -9.21
C SER A 238 -4.19 23.04 -10.17
N ASN A 239 -4.00 23.36 -11.46
CA ASN A 239 -3.60 22.37 -12.48
C ASN A 239 -4.43 21.07 -12.42
N THR A 240 -5.71 21.20 -12.03
CA THR A 240 -6.66 20.11 -11.96
C THR A 240 -7.03 19.67 -13.37
N THR A 241 -7.10 18.37 -13.61
CA THR A 241 -7.55 17.79 -14.88
C THR A 241 -8.95 17.19 -14.73
N VAL A 242 -9.91 17.75 -15.45
CA VAL A 242 -11.27 17.22 -15.57
C VAL A 242 -11.42 16.62 -16.97
N SER A 243 -11.44 15.30 -17.08
CA SER A 243 -11.41 14.66 -18.41
C SER A 243 -12.28 13.43 -18.58
N ASN A 244 -12.78 13.20 -19.80
CA ASN A 244 -13.56 12.00 -20.15
C ASN A 244 -14.80 11.79 -19.25
N ASN A 245 -15.37 12.84 -18.67
CA ASN A 245 -16.59 12.73 -17.86
C ASN A 245 -17.82 12.88 -18.75
N TYR A 246 -18.94 12.31 -18.30
CA TYR A 246 -20.21 12.36 -19.01
C TYR A 246 -21.27 13.06 -18.17
N PHE A 247 -21.77 14.19 -18.66
CA PHE A 247 -22.76 15.03 -18.00
C PHE A 247 -24.08 14.94 -18.76
N VAL A 248 -25.15 14.52 -18.09
CA VAL A 248 -26.47 14.37 -18.68
C VAL A 248 -27.50 15.06 -17.78
N GLU A 249 -28.21 16.05 -18.33
CA GLU A 249 -29.18 16.85 -17.54
C GLU A 249 -28.54 17.45 -16.28
N ALA A 250 -27.29 17.91 -16.39
CA ALA A 250 -26.57 18.60 -15.32
C ALA A 250 -27.05 20.06 -15.23
N ASN A 251 -28.24 20.27 -14.68
CA ASN A 251 -29.01 21.51 -14.81
C ASN A 251 -28.99 22.43 -13.58
N GLY A 252 -28.12 22.16 -12.59
CA GLY A 252 -28.06 22.88 -11.30
C GLY A 252 -28.11 24.39 -11.45
N GLU A 253 -27.26 24.95 -12.32
CA GLU A 253 -27.21 26.37 -12.63
C GLU A 253 -26.71 26.65 -14.06
N ASN A 254 -26.24 27.87 -14.36
CA ASN A 254 -25.70 28.20 -15.69
C ASN A 254 -24.20 27.85 -15.84
N GLU A 255 -23.51 27.48 -14.77
CA GLU A 255 -22.14 26.98 -14.75
C GLU A 255 -22.15 25.46 -14.49
N ILE A 256 -22.03 24.62 -15.54
CA ILE A 256 -21.95 23.15 -15.35
C ILE A 256 -20.61 22.82 -14.70
N ILE A 257 -19.54 23.32 -15.32
CA ILE A 257 -18.19 23.33 -14.74
C ILE A 257 -17.78 24.79 -14.61
N THR A 258 -17.27 25.18 -13.44
CA THR A 258 -16.70 26.50 -13.22
C THR A 258 -15.21 26.41 -12.86
N ASN A 259 -14.38 27.07 -13.66
CA ASN A 259 -12.95 27.28 -13.40
C ASN A 259 -12.80 28.53 -12.54
N LYS A 260 -12.24 28.37 -11.34
CA LYS A 260 -11.94 29.48 -10.42
C LYS A 260 -10.52 29.33 -9.84
N SER A 261 -9.58 28.95 -10.68
CA SER A 261 -8.14 28.75 -10.34
C SER A 261 -7.29 28.61 -11.63
N LYS A 262 -5.96 28.61 -11.49
CA LYS A 262 -5.03 28.62 -12.64
C LYS A 262 -4.71 27.23 -13.19
N ASN A 263 -4.32 27.19 -14.46
CA ASN A 263 -3.69 26.04 -15.15
C ASN A 263 -4.55 24.77 -15.30
N ASN A 264 -5.86 24.85 -15.08
CA ASN A 264 -6.73 23.67 -15.16
C ASN A 264 -6.95 23.20 -16.59
N LYS A 265 -7.29 21.92 -16.73
CA LYS A 265 -7.48 21.25 -18.02
C LYS A 265 -8.86 20.59 -18.07
N TYR A 266 -9.63 20.89 -19.09
CA TYR A 266 -10.97 20.35 -19.34
C TYR A 266 -10.96 19.64 -20.70
N ILE A 267 -10.76 18.32 -20.66
CA ILE A 267 -10.37 17.55 -21.84
C ILE A 267 -11.38 16.44 -22.14
N ASN A 268 -11.84 16.34 -23.38
CA ASN A 268 -12.63 15.17 -23.82
C ASN A 268 -13.90 14.91 -22.99
N ASN A 269 -14.52 15.92 -22.39
CA ASN A 269 -15.78 15.72 -21.66
C ASN A 269 -16.96 15.74 -22.64
N THR A 270 -18.03 15.00 -22.32
CA THR A 270 -19.28 15.04 -23.09
C THR A 270 -20.40 15.62 -22.21
N PHE A 271 -21.00 16.72 -22.67
CA PHE A 271 -22.16 17.36 -22.06
C PHE A 271 -23.37 17.09 -22.94
N ARG A 272 -24.42 16.51 -22.39
CA ARG A 272 -25.65 16.17 -23.11
C ARG A 272 -26.86 16.76 -22.41
N ARG A 273 -27.68 17.51 -23.15
CA ARG A 273 -28.94 18.11 -22.64
C ARG A 273 -28.77 18.82 -21.29
N SER A 274 -27.60 19.41 -21.06
CA SER A 274 -27.22 20.00 -19.79
C SER A 274 -27.35 21.51 -19.89
N ARG A 275 -28.24 22.09 -19.07
CA ARG A 275 -28.42 23.53 -18.96
C ARG A 275 -27.19 24.14 -18.32
N GLY A 276 -26.57 25.10 -19.01
CA GLY A 276 -25.34 25.76 -18.57
C GLY A 276 -24.21 25.60 -19.57
N SER A 277 -23.03 26.07 -19.17
CA SER A 277 -21.81 26.04 -19.99
C SER A 277 -20.62 25.53 -19.17
N LEU A 278 -19.52 25.20 -19.84
CA LEU A 278 -18.19 25.18 -19.23
C LEU A 278 -17.71 26.63 -19.11
N VAL A 279 -17.51 27.11 -17.88
CA VAL A 279 -17.23 28.51 -17.61
C VAL A 279 -15.81 28.71 -17.08
N LEU A 280 -15.03 29.49 -17.82
CA LEU A 280 -13.73 29.99 -17.38
C LEU A 280 -13.95 31.26 -16.57
N ARG A 281 -14.41 31.11 -15.31
CA ARG A 281 -14.99 32.21 -14.51
C ARG A 281 -13.94 33.07 -13.81
N HIS A 282 -12.86 32.46 -13.31
CA HIS A 282 -11.69 33.11 -12.72
C HIS A 282 -10.46 32.22 -12.88
N GLY A 283 -9.25 32.79 -12.84
CA GLY A 283 -7.99 32.05 -12.87
C GLY A 283 -7.53 31.75 -14.29
N SER A 284 -6.33 32.21 -14.63
CA SER A 284 -5.81 32.19 -16.00
C SER A 284 -5.20 30.84 -16.44
N ASN A 285 -4.92 30.74 -17.73
CA ASN A 285 -4.18 29.63 -18.36
C ASN A 285 -4.89 28.26 -18.32
N ALA A 286 -6.22 28.26 -18.36
CA ALA A 286 -7.00 27.03 -18.54
C ALA A 286 -6.95 26.50 -19.99
N THR A 287 -6.95 25.18 -20.14
CA THR A 287 -7.05 24.49 -21.44
C THR A 287 -8.41 23.79 -21.55
N VAL A 288 -9.15 24.04 -22.63
CA VAL A 288 -10.44 23.42 -22.96
C VAL A 288 -10.32 22.75 -24.32
N ASP A 289 -10.11 21.44 -24.35
CA ASP A 289 -9.77 20.72 -25.58
C ASP A 289 -10.61 19.45 -25.79
N GLY A 290 -11.07 19.24 -27.01
CA GLY A 290 -11.67 17.97 -27.42
C GLY A 290 -13.06 17.66 -26.84
N ASN A 291 -13.76 18.64 -26.26
CA ASN A 291 -15.03 18.40 -25.57
C ASN A 291 -16.23 18.38 -26.55
N TYR A 292 -17.22 17.55 -26.24
CA TYR A 292 -18.50 17.47 -26.94
C TYR A 292 -19.60 18.16 -26.12
N PHE A 293 -20.32 19.10 -26.74
CA PHE A 293 -21.51 19.73 -26.17
C PHE A 293 -22.70 19.41 -27.08
N LEU A 294 -23.55 18.48 -26.64
CA LEU A 294 -24.70 17.99 -27.38
C LEU A 294 -25.98 18.52 -26.70
N GLY A 295 -26.44 19.68 -27.13
CA GLY A 295 -27.60 20.36 -26.54
C GLY A 295 -28.91 19.64 -26.83
N GLU A 296 -29.00 18.91 -27.96
CA GLU A 296 -30.21 18.23 -28.45
C GLU A 296 -31.46 19.15 -28.44
N ASN A 297 -31.26 20.43 -28.73
CA ASN A 297 -32.32 21.45 -28.74
C ASN A 297 -33.03 21.63 -27.39
N VAL A 298 -32.37 21.30 -26.27
CA VAL A 298 -32.89 21.61 -24.93
C VAL A 298 -32.53 23.05 -24.57
N ASP A 299 -33.54 23.85 -24.21
CA ASP A 299 -33.34 25.27 -23.84
C ASP A 299 -32.42 25.45 -22.62
N GLY A 300 -31.54 26.44 -22.72
CA GLY A 300 -30.56 26.79 -21.70
C GLY A 300 -29.23 26.05 -21.83
N THR A 301 -29.08 25.18 -22.83
CA THR A 301 -27.81 24.49 -23.12
C THR A 301 -26.81 25.46 -23.76
N GLY A 302 -25.54 25.35 -23.38
CA GLY A 302 -24.46 26.16 -23.94
C GLY A 302 -23.15 25.37 -24.08
N GLY A 303 -22.18 25.98 -24.74
CA GLY A 303 -20.82 25.47 -24.88
C GLY A 303 -19.91 26.08 -23.82
N ILE A 304 -19.18 27.14 -24.20
CA ILE A 304 -18.06 27.68 -23.41
C ILE A 304 -18.28 29.17 -23.12
N ARG A 305 -18.05 29.61 -21.87
CA ARG A 305 -18.09 31.02 -21.47
C ARG A 305 -16.73 31.46 -20.92
N ILE A 306 -16.24 32.61 -21.39
CA ILE A 306 -14.86 33.03 -21.20
C ILE A 306 -14.79 34.35 -20.43
N THR A 307 -14.03 34.33 -19.35
CA THR A 307 -13.45 35.49 -18.64
C THR A 307 -12.00 35.14 -18.27
N ASP A 308 -11.22 36.13 -17.84
CA ASP A 308 -9.79 35.95 -17.51
C ASP A 308 -8.96 35.48 -18.73
N SER A 309 -7.67 35.23 -18.53
CA SER A 309 -6.67 35.29 -19.61
C SER A 309 -5.90 34.01 -19.88
N ASP A 310 -5.17 34.00 -20.99
CA ASP A 310 -4.23 32.95 -21.42
C ASP A 310 -4.91 31.60 -21.70
N HIS A 311 -6.21 31.60 -21.95
CA HIS A 311 -6.98 30.38 -22.19
C HIS A 311 -6.75 29.81 -23.59
N THR A 312 -6.66 28.48 -23.68
CA THR A 312 -6.61 27.74 -24.95
C THR A 312 -7.87 26.90 -25.09
N ILE A 313 -8.63 27.13 -26.16
CA ILE A 313 -9.94 26.52 -26.44
C ILE A 313 -9.91 25.93 -27.84
N THR A 314 -9.67 24.62 -27.93
CA THR A 314 -9.40 23.93 -29.20
C THR A 314 -10.18 22.64 -29.40
N ASN A 315 -10.43 22.26 -30.66
CA ASN A 315 -11.01 20.97 -31.02
C ASN A 315 -12.34 20.64 -30.32
N ASN A 316 -13.10 21.63 -29.86
CA ASN A 316 -14.39 21.37 -29.23
C ASN A 316 -15.49 21.26 -30.29
N TYR A 317 -16.42 20.34 -30.08
CA TYR A 317 -17.58 20.13 -30.94
C TYR A 317 -18.85 20.52 -30.19
N ILE A 318 -19.52 21.57 -30.65
CA ILE A 318 -20.71 22.16 -30.02
C ILE A 318 -21.87 22.00 -30.98
N GLN A 319 -22.93 21.31 -30.58
CA GLN A 319 -24.07 21.00 -31.43
C GLN A 319 -25.40 21.19 -30.73
N ASP A 320 -26.37 21.76 -31.46
CA ASP A 320 -27.78 21.88 -31.07
C ASP A 320 -27.97 22.55 -29.69
N CYS A 321 -27.05 23.42 -29.26
CA CYS A 321 -27.21 24.22 -28.05
C CYS A 321 -28.12 25.41 -28.34
N ILE A 322 -29.12 25.63 -27.48
CA ILE A 322 -30.13 26.67 -27.70
C ILE A 322 -30.45 27.48 -26.44
N THR A 323 -30.69 28.78 -26.66
CA THR A 323 -31.09 29.72 -25.62
C THR A 323 -32.10 30.72 -26.13
N VAL A 324 -33.37 30.31 -26.11
CA VAL A 324 -34.48 31.14 -26.58
C VAL A 324 -35.12 31.93 -25.43
N ASN A 325 -34.94 31.48 -24.18
CA ASN A 325 -35.40 32.21 -23.00
C ASN A 325 -34.37 33.25 -22.53
N SER A 326 -34.82 34.47 -22.22
CA SER A 326 -33.97 35.63 -21.85
C SER A 326 -33.06 35.39 -20.63
N GLN A 327 -33.41 34.44 -19.76
CA GLN A 327 -32.63 34.05 -18.58
C GLN A 327 -31.38 33.24 -18.92
N ALA A 328 -31.22 32.78 -20.17
CA ALA A 328 -30.10 31.96 -20.61
C ALA A 328 -29.08 32.72 -21.49
N LYS A 329 -29.10 34.05 -21.55
CA LYS A 329 -28.16 34.90 -22.33
C LYS A 329 -26.66 34.69 -22.04
N TRP A 330 -26.35 33.88 -21.03
CA TRP A 330 -25.00 33.52 -20.61
C TRP A 330 -24.52 32.17 -21.16
N ASN A 331 -25.40 31.42 -21.82
CA ASN A 331 -25.13 30.10 -22.37
C ASN A 331 -25.33 30.21 -23.88
N ASN A 332 -24.29 30.13 -24.68
CA ASN A 332 -24.39 30.18 -26.15
C ASN A 332 -23.35 29.20 -26.71
N GLY A 333 -23.00 29.26 -27.99
CA GLY A 333 -21.87 28.45 -28.50
C GLY A 333 -20.57 28.76 -27.77
N ILE A 334 -19.96 29.91 -28.07
CA ILE A 334 -18.82 30.47 -27.34
C ILE A 334 -19.17 31.90 -26.93
N THR A 335 -19.17 32.16 -25.63
CA THR A 335 -19.55 33.46 -25.04
C THR A 335 -18.33 34.21 -24.54
N PHE A 336 -18.12 35.43 -25.03
CA PHE A 336 -17.10 36.37 -24.58
C PHE A 336 -17.69 37.37 -23.59
N ILE A 337 -16.98 37.61 -22.50
CA ILE A 337 -17.33 38.60 -21.49
C ILE A 337 -16.24 39.67 -21.45
N GLY A 338 -16.65 40.95 -21.43
CA GLY A 338 -15.69 42.06 -21.46
C GLY A 338 -14.86 42.20 -20.19
N GLY A 339 -15.51 42.14 -19.02
CA GLY A 339 -14.84 42.30 -17.73
C GLY A 339 -14.13 43.66 -17.55
N GLY A 340 -13.53 43.84 -16.37
CA GLY A 340 -12.83 45.08 -16.00
C GLY A 340 -11.71 44.89 -14.98
N ASP A 341 -11.68 43.76 -14.27
CA ASP A 341 -10.68 43.49 -13.23
C ASP A 341 -9.34 43.02 -13.81
N ASN A 342 -8.31 43.00 -12.95
CA ASN A 342 -6.97 42.57 -13.31
C ASN A 342 -6.95 41.12 -13.82
N ALA A 343 -6.50 40.96 -15.06
CA ALA A 343 -6.25 39.68 -15.70
C ALA A 343 -5.06 38.92 -15.08
N ALA A 344 -5.07 37.59 -15.18
CA ALA A 344 -3.91 36.73 -14.94
C ALA A 344 -3.17 37.01 -13.62
N VAL A 345 -3.92 37.17 -12.53
CA VAL A 345 -3.37 37.50 -11.21
C VAL A 345 -2.24 36.52 -10.85
N ASP A 346 -1.07 37.07 -10.50
CA ASP A 346 0.11 36.30 -10.15
C ASP A 346 -0.15 35.44 -8.90
N CYS A 347 0.41 34.23 -8.85
CA CYS A 347 0.18 33.32 -7.71
C CYS A 347 0.81 33.82 -6.40
N ASN A 348 1.78 34.74 -6.46
CA ASN A 348 2.33 35.40 -5.26
C ASN A 348 1.47 36.58 -4.79
N SER A 349 0.46 36.99 -5.55
CA SER A 349 -0.45 38.06 -5.17
C SER A 349 -1.39 37.62 -4.04
N THR A 350 -1.68 38.53 -3.12
CA THR A 350 -2.75 38.39 -2.14
C THR A 350 -4.02 39.14 -2.56
N SER A 351 -4.01 39.78 -3.74
CA SER A 351 -5.19 40.49 -4.26
C SER A 351 -6.25 39.49 -4.71
N ALA A 352 -7.45 39.59 -4.13
CA ALA A 352 -8.63 38.87 -4.54
C ALA A 352 -9.63 39.80 -5.24
N SER A 353 -10.35 39.27 -6.22
CA SER A 353 -11.55 39.91 -6.77
C SER A 353 -12.61 38.86 -7.12
N ASN A 354 -13.86 39.16 -6.77
CA ASN A 354 -15.03 38.38 -7.19
C ASN A 354 -15.75 38.98 -8.42
N GLY A 355 -15.22 40.06 -9.00
CA GLY A 355 -15.71 40.67 -10.23
C GLY A 355 -15.35 39.88 -11.48
N TYR A 356 -15.20 40.55 -12.62
CA TYR A 356 -14.96 39.90 -13.91
C TYR A 356 -13.61 40.35 -14.46
N GLN A 357 -12.66 39.43 -14.56
CA GLN A 357 -11.32 39.69 -15.09
C GLN A 357 -11.38 39.98 -16.59
N LYS A 358 -10.50 40.89 -17.05
CA LYS A 358 -10.28 41.12 -18.47
C LYS A 358 -9.85 39.83 -19.17
N SER A 359 -10.38 39.61 -20.37
CA SER A 359 -10.09 38.43 -21.17
C SER A 359 -8.92 38.70 -22.13
N ASN A 360 -7.69 38.38 -21.74
CA ASN A 360 -6.51 38.63 -22.57
C ASN A 360 -5.89 37.35 -23.14
N ASN A 361 -5.27 37.47 -24.31
CA ASN A 361 -4.48 36.39 -24.91
C ASN A 361 -5.24 35.05 -25.03
N ILE A 362 -6.50 35.12 -25.45
CA ILE A 362 -7.36 33.95 -25.63
C ILE A 362 -7.05 33.29 -26.99
N THR A 363 -6.85 31.99 -27.00
CA THR A 363 -6.68 31.20 -28.24
C THR A 363 -7.90 30.32 -28.45
N ILE A 364 -8.70 30.63 -29.48
CA ILE A 364 -9.85 29.82 -29.90
C ILE A 364 -9.57 29.31 -31.31
N SER A 365 -9.35 28.01 -31.46
CA SER A 365 -9.09 27.47 -32.78
C SER A 365 -9.63 26.08 -33.02
N ASN A 366 -9.94 25.77 -34.29
CA ASN A 366 -10.35 24.43 -34.69
C ASN A 366 -11.55 23.92 -33.88
N ASN A 367 -12.56 24.76 -33.60
CA ASN A 367 -13.81 24.30 -32.99
C ASN A 367 -14.88 24.14 -34.07
N SER A 368 -15.73 23.12 -33.94
CA SER A 368 -16.91 22.91 -34.78
C SER A 368 -18.16 23.33 -34.03
N ILE A 369 -18.93 24.27 -34.58
CA ILE A 369 -20.19 24.75 -33.98
C ILE A 369 -21.33 24.49 -34.96
N VAL A 370 -22.23 23.59 -34.60
CA VAL A 370 -23.21 22.98 -35.51
C VAL A 370 -24.61 23.25 -34.98
N ASN A 371 -25.48 23.86 -35.81
CA ASN A 371 -26.89 24.10 -35.47
C ASN A 371 -27.10 24.77 -34.10
N THR A 372 -26.12 25.52 -33.61
CA THR A 372 -26.11 26.08 -32.26
C THR A 372 -26.52 27.53 -32.33
N ASN A 373 -27.53 27.91 -31.54
CA ASN A 373 -27.97 29.29 -31.42
C ASN A 373 -26.82 30.17 -30.92
N ALA A 374 -26.66 31.35 -31.51
CA ALA A 374 -25.60 32.31 -31.18
C ALA A 374 -24.19 31.65 -31.10
N PRO A 375 -23.62 31.20 -32.25
CA PRO A 375 -22.34 30.49 -32.27
C PRO A 375 -21.21 31.23 -31.56
N LEU A 376 -21.03 32.52 -31.87
CA LEU A 376 -20.12 33.42 -31.17
C LEU A 376 -20.92 34.59 -30.59
N PHE A 377 -20.95 34.70 -29.27
CA PHE A 377 -21.76 35.66 -28.55
C PHE A 377 -20.90 36.63 -27.73
N TYR A 378 -21.05 37.93 -27.98
CA TYR A 378 -20.37 39.00 -27.26
C TYR A 378 -21.33 39.59 -26.24
N ASN A 379 -21.03 39.44 -24.96
CA ASN A 379 -21.88 39.89 -23.86
C ASN A 379 -21.23 41.07 -23.12
N THR A 380 -21.93 42.21 -23.13
CA THR A 380 -21.47 43.48 -22.53
C THR A 380 -21.97 43.72 -21.11
N ASP A 381 -22.76 42.82 -20.53
CA ASP A 381 -23.44 43.00 -19.23
C ASP A 381 -22.47 43.22 -18.04
N LYS A 382 -21.23 42.71 -18.13
CA LYS A 382 -20.27 42.68 -16.99
C LYS A 382 -18.98 43.47 -17.25
N GLY A 383 -18.93 44.23 -18.32
CA GLY A 383 -17.78 45.08 -18.64
C GLY A 383 -17.67 45.33 -20.14
N SER A 384 -16.91 46.38 -20.47
CA SER A 384 -16.70 46.85 -21.84
C SER A 384 -15.23 46.78 -22.27
N THR A 385 -14.38 46.04 -21.54
CA THR A 385 -12.99 45.86 -21.98
C THR A 385 -12.97 44.82 -23.09
N ASP A 386 -12.34 45.15 -24.21
CA ASP A 386 -12.23 44.22 -25.33
C ASP A 386 -11.43 42.96 -24.95
N PRO A 387 -11.97 41.76 -25.23
CA PRO A 387 -11.17 40.56 -25.29
C PRO A 387 -10.02 40.69 -26.31
N THR A 388 -8.86 40.13 -25.97
CA THR A 388 -7.68 40.08 -26.86
C THR A 388 -7.24 38.64 -27.11
N GLY A 389 -6.58 38.39 -28.24
CA GLY A 389 -6.17 37.03 -28.64
C GLY A 389 -6.52 36.70 -30.09
N SER A 390 -6.77 35.41 -30.37
CA SER A 390 -7.02 34.88 -31.71
C SER A 390 -8.23 33.93 -31.77
N VAL A 391 -8.97 34.05 -32.87
CA VAL A 391 -10.09 33.18 -33.25
C VAL A 391 -9.79 32.66 -34.65
N SER A 392 -9.39 31.40 -34.79
CA SER A 392 -8.89 30.89 -36.08
C SER A 392 -9.36 29.48 -36.44
N ASN A 393 -9.54 29.22 -37.74
CA ASN A 393 -9.85 27.88 -38.27
C ASN A 393 -11.10 27.20 -37.67
N ASN A 394 -12.03 27.96 -37.09
CA ASN A 394 -13.29 27.41 -36.60
C ASN A 394 -14.25 27.16 -37.77
N LEU A 395 -15.11 26.16 -37.64
CA LEU A 395 -16.15 25.81 -38.62
C LEU A 395 -17.52 25.96 -37.97
N ILE A 396 -18.34 26.87 -38.52
CA ILE A 396 -19.74 27.02 -38.12
C ILE A 396 -20.67 26.52 -39.22
N TYR A 397 -21.58 25.61 -38.87
CA TYR A 397 -22.50 25.01 -39.84
C TYR A 397 -23.93 25.06 -39.33
N PHE A 398 -24.85 25.46 -40.20
CA PHE A 398 -26.28 25.26 -40.00
C PHE A 398 -26.86 24.39 -41.11
N THR A 399 -27.62 23.37 -40.72
CA THR A 399 -28.45 22.61 -41.66
C THR A 399 -29.50 23.56 -42.26
N SER A 400 -29.81 23.37 -43.55
CA SER A 400 -30.83 24.17 -44.22
C SER A 400 -32.17 24.14 -43.47
N GLY A 401 -32.71 25.33 -43.17
CA GLY A 401 -33.98 25.48 -42.45
C GLY A 401 -33.95 25.10 -40.96
N ASN A 402 -32.76 24.94 -40.36
CA ASN A 402 -32.64 24.63 -38.93
C ASN A 402 -33.32 25.73 -38.07
N SER A 403 -34.06 25.33 -37.04
CA SER A 403 -34.82 26.25 -36.17
C SER A 403 -33.96 27.15 -35.29
N ASN A 404 -32.69 26.80 -35.07
CA ASN A 404 -31.79 27.49 -34.17
C ASN A 404 -31.03 28.62 -34.85
N LEU A 405 -31.34 28.88 -36.13
CA LEU A 405 -30.63 29.79 -37.01
C LEU A 405 -30.47 31.18 -36.38
N THR A 406 -29.21 31.63 -36.30
CA THR A 406 -28.83 33.00 -35.97
C THR A 406 -27.65 33.40 -36.83
N ASN A 407 -27.31 34.68 -36.81
CA ASN A 407 -26.01 35.12 -37.31
C ASN A 407 -24.90 34.38 -36.56
N VAL A 408 -23.75 34.17 -37.23
CA VAL A 408 -22.55 33.58 -36.62
C VAL A 408 -22.05 34.44 -35.46
N ILE A 409 -21.95 35.76 -35.69
CA ILE A 409 -21.51 36.74 -34.71
C ILE A 409 -22.74 37.50 -34.22
N THR A 410 -22.96 37.48 -32.90
CA THR A 410 -24.10 38.11 -32.23
C THR A 410 -23.71 38.63 -30.86
N GLY A 411 -24.63 39.31 -30.17
CA GLY A 411 -24.43 39.72 -28.79
C GLY A 411 -25.73 40.16 -28.12
N ASP A 412 -25.62 40.56 -26.86
CA ASP A 412 -26.74 41.04 -26.04
C ASP A 412 -27.36 42.35 -26.56
N THR A 413 -26.60 43.12 -27.33
CA THR A 413 -27.04 44.33 -28.02
C THR A 413 -26.49 44.36 -29.45
N ALA A 414 -27.09 45.21 -30.30
CA ALA A 414 -26.62 45.40 -31.68
C ALA A 414 -25.20 45.99 -31.78
N SER A 415 -24.65 46.57 -30.70
CA SER A 415 -23.29 47.13 -30.70
C SER A 415 -22.27 46.24 -29.99
N SER A 416 -22.68 45.08 -29.44
CA SER A 416 -21.82 44.25 -28.59
C SER A 416 -20.56 43.76 -29.31
N TYR A 417 -20.66 43.31 -30.56
CA TYR A 417 -19.47 42.98 -31.35
C TYR A 417 -18.57 44.21 -31.58
N SER A 418 -19.17 45.37 -31.85
CA SER A 418 -18.39 46.59 -32.06
C SER A 418 -17.67 47.08 -30.79
N ASN A 419 -18.21 46.73 -29.61
CA ASN A 419 -17.73 47.12 -28.29
C ASN A 419 -16.77 46.12 -27.65
N LEU A 420 -16.67 44.90 -28.15
CA LEU A 420 -15.85 43.82 -27.56
C LEU A 420 -15.05 43.04 -28.61
N GLY A 421 -15.65 42.74 -29.76
CA GLY A 421 -15.11 41.75 -30.70
C GLY A 421 -14.00 42.25 -31.62
N LYS A 422 -13.80 43.57 -31.77
CA LYS A 422 -12.89 44.12 -32.80
C LYS A 422 -11.39 43.92 -32.53
N THR A 423 -11.00 43.76 -31.28
CA THR A 423 -9.58 43.67 -30.88
C THR A 423 -9.02 42.24 -31.01
N LEU A 424 -9.91 41.23 -31.05
CA LEU A 424 -9.52 39.86 -31.40
C LEU A 424 -9.01 39.79 -32.84
N SER A 425 -8.01 38.94 -33.08
CA SER A 425 -7.55 38.59 -34.42
C SER A 425 -8.36 37.41 -34.96
N TYR A 426 -8.90 37.54 -36.18
CA TYR A 426 -9.67 36.48 -36.81
C TYR A 426 -8.97 36.01 -38.08
N SER A 427 -8.83 34.70 -38.26
CA SER A 427 -8.20 34.16 -39.48
C SER A 427 -8.71 32.79 -39.87
N GLY A 428 -9.01 32.62 -41.15
CA GLY A 428 -9.35 31.32 -41.72
C GLY A 428 -10.59 30.64 -41.12
N ASN A 429 -11.48 31.36 -40.44
CA ASN A 429 -12.74 30.79 -39.97
C ASN A 429 -13.69 30.63 -41.15
N VAL A 430 -14.49 29.56 -41.14
CA VAL A 430 -15.44 29.27 -42.21
C VAL A 430 -16.84 29.10 -41.63
N PHE A 431 -17.84 29.52 -42.39
CA PHE A 431 -19.23 29.29 -42.04
C PHE A 431 -20.08 28.94 -43.26
N THR A 432 -21.20 28.26 -43.05
CA THR A 432 -22.19 27.99 -44.10
C THR A 432 -23.58 27.73 -43.49
N GLY A 433 -24.63 27.92 -44.29
CA GLY A 433 -26.01 27.72 -43.87
C GLY A 433 -26.62 28.86 -43.03
N THR A 434 -25.86 29.94 -42.78
CA THR A 434 -26.32 31.17 -42.13
C THR A 434 -25.52 32.37 -42.64
N VAL A 435 -25.83 33.57 -42.15
CA VAL A 435 -25.07 34.80 -42.43
C VAL A 435 -24.12 35.16 -41.28
N LEU A 436 -23.05 35.89 -41.58
CA LEU A 436 -22.03 36.26 -40.58
C LEU A 436 -22.58 37.19 -39.48
N GLY A 437 -23.44 38.14 -39.85
CA GLY A 437 -24.03 39.16 -38.96
C GLY A 437 -23.23 40.43 -38.78
N GLU A 438 -21.91 40.37 -38.92
CA GLU A 438 -20.98 41.49 -38.73
C GLU A 438 -19.95 41.55 -39.86
N THR A 439 -19.26 42.68 -40.02
CA THR A 439 -18.14 42.78 -40.98
C THR A 439 -16.84 42.29 -40.32
N ASN A 440 -16.28 41.18 -40.80
CA ASN A 440 -15.03 40.60 -40.30
C ASN A 440 -14.26 39.89 -41.43
N THR A 441 -12.99 40.25 -41.65
CA THR A 441 -12.16 39.70 -42.75
C THR A 441 -11.54 38.34 -42.47
N GLY A 442 -11.66 37.83 -41.24
CA GLY A 442 -11.17 36.52 -40.83
C GLY A 442 -12.19 35.39 -40.99
N PHE A 443 -13.37 35.68 -41.54
CA PHE A 443 -14.42 34.72 -41.87
C PHE A 443 -14.65 34.64 -43.37
N THR A 444 -14.96 33.45 -43.86
CA THR A 444 -15.38 33.22 -45.25
C THR A 444 -16.60 32.31 -45.27
N GLU A 445 -17.60 32.66 -46.07
CA GLU A 445 -18.74 31.78 -46.32
C GLU A 445 -18.31 30.70 -47.33
N GLU A 446 -18.38 29.44 -46.93
CA GLU A 446 -17.91 28.30 -47.73
C GLU A 446 -19.07 27.36 -48.06
N THR A 447 -19.80 27.65 -49.13
CA THR A 447 -20.97 26.87 -49.58
C THR A 447 -20.60 25.46 -50.08
N GLY A 448 -19.32 25.19 -50.32
CA GLY A 448 -18.79 23.89 -50.72
C GLY A 448 -18.57 22.89 -49.59
N ILE A 449 -18.80 23.29 -48.32
CA ILE A 449 -18.70 22.40 -47.16
C ILE A 449 -19.89 21.42 -47.17
N ALA A 450 -19.57 20.13 -47.20
CA ALA A 450 -20.53 19.04 -47.08
C ALA A 450 -20.47 18.45 -45.66
N ALA A 451 -21.59 18.49 -44.95
CA ALA A 451 -21.77 17.85 -43.65
C ALA A 451 -22.41 16.47 -43.81
N THR A 452 -21.81 15.44 -43.25
CA THR A 452 -22.33 14.06 -43.26
C THR A 452 -22.61 13.62 -41.83
N SER A 453 -23.80 13.08 -41.57
CA SER A 453 -24.10 12.49 -40.26
C SER A 453 -23.21 11.27 -40.02
N ASN A 454 -22.59 11.20 -38.84
CA ASN A 454 -21.82 10.07 -38.36
C ASN A 454 -22.31 9.74 -36.93
N GLY A 455 -23.28 8.83 -36.82
CA GLY A 455 -24.01 8.63 -35.58
C GLY A 455 -24.79 9.89 -35.19
N GLU A 456 -24.50 10.45 -34.03
CA GLU A 456 -25.19 11.63 -33.48
C GLU A 456 -24.51 12.98 -33.77
N ILE A 457 -23.34 12.95 -34.43
CA ILE A 457 -22.57 14.14 -34.82
C ILE A 457 -22.49 14.29 -36.34
N PHE A 458 -21.90 15.38 -36.80
CA PHE A 458 -21.57 15.66 -38.19
C PHE A 458 -20.06 15.62 -38.41
N THR A 459 -19.65 15.01 -39.53
CA THR A 459 -18.29 15.14 -40.09
C THR A 459 -18.33 16.05 -41.30
N PHE A 460 -17.24 16.78 -41.54
CA PHE A 460 -17.18 17.81 -42.58
C PHE A 460 -16.16 17.45 -43.66
N SER A 461 -16.56 17.66 -44.92
CA SER A 461 -15.73 17.43 -46.11
C SER A 461 -16.05 18.48 -47.18
N GLY A 462 -15.40 18.39 -48.35
CA GLY A 462 -15.65 19.29 -49.47
C GLY A 462 -14.72 20.51 -49.51
N ALA A 463 -15.02 21.44 -50.41
CA ALA A 463 -14.21 22.64 -50.58
C ALA A 463 -14.38 23.57 -49.36
N GLY A 464 -13.27 24.14 -48.86
CA GLY A 464 -13.28 25.05 -47.72
C GLY A 464 -13.22 24.38 -46.33
N SER A 465 -13.42 23.05 -46.22
CA SER A 465 -13.41 22.36 -44.92
C SER A 465 -12.01 21.92 -44.43
N SER A 466 -11.00 21.88 -45.30
CA SER A 466 -9.67 21.36 -44.98
C SER A 466 -8.99 22.18 -43.86
N GLY A 467 -8.61 21.51 -42.78
CA GLY A 467 -7.97 22.12 -41.61
C GLY A 467 -8.88 23.05 -40.81
N LYS A 468 -10.22 22.93 -40.98
CA LYS A 468 -11.24 23.73 -40.29
C LYS A 468 -12.07 22.86 -39.36
N GLY A 469 -12.52 23.45 -38.26
CA GLY A 469 -13.32 22.76 -37.26
C GLY A 469 -12.49 21.81 -36.40
N ALA A 470 -13.19 21.10 -35.52
CA ALA A 470 -12.62 20.14 -34.60
C ALA A 470 -12.12 18.87 -35.32
N ASP A 471 -10.87 18.51 -35.05
CA ASP A 471 -10.30 17.20 -35.37
C ASP A 471 -10.21 16.37 -34.10
N LEU A 472 -11.16 15.46 -33.94
CA LEU A 472 -11.26 14.58 -32.78
C LEU A 472 -10.71 13.18 -33.07
N GLY A 473 -10.15 12.95 -34.27
CA GLY A 473 -9.65 11.64 -34.68
C GLY A 473 -10.67 10.53 -34.50
N THR A 474 -10.32 9.49 -33.72
CA THR A 474 -11.21 8.37 -33.37
C THR A 474 -12.01 8.61 -32.09
N TYR A 475 -11.83 9.75 -31.43
CA TYR A 475 -12.51 10.07 -30.19
C TYR A 475 -13.97 10.45 -30.47
N ASN A 476 -14.90 9.65 -29.96
CA ASN A 476 -16.34 9.83 -30.12
C ASN A 476 -16.97 10.37 -28.83
N PRO A 477 -18.12 11.06 -28.91
CA PRO A 477 -18.84 11.48 -27.71
C PRO A 477 -19.22 10.28 -26.83
N THR A 478 -19.19 10.47 -25.52
CA THR A 478 -19.67 9.47 -24.57
C THR A 478 -21.18 9.31 -24.71
N THR A 479 -21.65 8.05 -24.65
CA THR A 479 -23.08 7.72 -24.73
C THR A 479 -23.57 7.02 -23.47
N ASP A 480 -24.88 6.98 -23.29
CA ASP A 480 -25.55 6.29 -22.19
C ASP A 480 -25.16 4.80 -22.08
N THR A 481 -24.86 4.15 -23.21
CA THR A 481 -24.46 2.74 -23.24
C THR A 481 -23.08 2.47 -22.64
N MET A 482 -22.24 3.50 -22.50
CA MET A 482 -20.93 3.41 -21.88
C MET A 482 -20.99 3.52 -20.35
N VAL A 483 -22.13 3.94 -19.78
CA VAL A 483 -22.30 4.01 -18.33
C VAL A 483 -22.37 2.60 -17.76
N GLY A 484 -21.46 2.29 -16.85
CA GLY A 484 -21.19 0.95 -16.35
C GLY A 484 -20.06 0.22 -17.09
N TYR A 485 -19.63 0.72 -18.26
CA TYR A 485 -18.62 0.12 -19.13
C TYR A 485 -17.52 1.14 -19.45
N GLY A 486 -16.74 1.49 -18.44
CA GLY A 486 -15.65 2.47 -18.54
C GLY A 486 -16.02 3.90 -18.19
N ILE A 487 -17.32 4.23 -18.08
CA ILE A 487 -17.83 5.51 -17.56
C ILE A 487 -18.77 5.26 -16.38
N GLY A 488 -18.65 6.06 -15.32
CA GLY A 488 -19.41 5.86 -14.08
C GLY A 488 -19.04 4.56 -13.38
N ALA A 489 -19.79 4.23 -12.33
CA ALA A 489 -19.61 3.00 -11.56
C ALA A 489 -20.08 1.79 -12.38
N CYS A 490 -19.34 0.69 -12.34
CA CYS A 490 -19.58 -0.48 -13.18
C CYS A 490 -20.88 -1.23 -12.86
N PHE A 491 -21.44 -1.02 -11.67
CA PHE A 491 -22.54 -1.83 -11.16
C PHE A 491 -23.91 -1.20 -11.43
N LEU A 492 -23.97 0.03 -11.96
CA LEU A 492 -25.21 0.68 -12.41
C LEU A 492 -25.10 1.17 -13.85
N ASN A 493 -26.20 1.08 -14.60
CA ASN A 493 -26.32 1.72 -15.91
C ASN A 493 -26.68 3.22 -15.78
N ASN A 494 -26.85 3.90 -16.93
CA ASN A 494 -27.23 5.31 -17.02
C ASN A 494 -28.53 5.66 -16.26
N LEU A 495 -29.45 4.71 -16.09
CA LEU A 495 -30.72 4.92 -15.37
C LEU A 495 -30.64 4.55 -13.87
N GLY A 496 -29.46 4.15 -13.38
CA GLY A 496 -29.26 3.73 -11.99
C GLY A 496 -29.77 2.31 -11.73
N THR A 497 -30.02 1.52 -12.77
CA THR A 497 -30.42 0.11 -12.65
C THR A 497 -29.19 -0.77 -12.53
N LYS A 498 -29.25 -1.78 -11.66
CA LYS A 498 -28.14 -2.72 -11.44
C LYS A 498 -27.76 -3.45 -12.74
N ILE A 499 -26.46 -3.49 -13.03
CA ILE A 499 -25.87 -4.28 -14.11
C ILE A 499 -25.59 -5.70 -13.58
N THR A 500 -25.99 -6.72 -14.34
CA THR A 500 -25.92 -8.14 -13.91
C THR A 500 -25.23 -9.07 -14.91
N ASN A 501 -24.69 -8.54 -16.00
CA ASN A 501 -23.98 -9.32 -17.01
C ASN A 501 -22.56 -9.74 -16.60
N GLY A 502 -22.09 -9.34 -15.41
CA GLY A 502 -20.78 -9.75 -14.87
C GLY A 502 -19.60 -8.90 -15.35
N ASP A 503 -19.85 -7.90 -16.20
CA ASP A 503 -18.82 -7.05 -16.81
C ASP A 503 -18.41 -5.87 -15.93
N CYS A 504 -18.37 -6.03 -14.60
CA CYS A 504 -17.78 -5.01 -13.75
C CYS A 504 -16.26 -5.01 -13.90
N THR A 505 -15.79 -4.45 -15.01
CA THR A 505 -14.38 -4.36 -15.40
C THR A 505 -13.82 -2.96 -15.12
N ILE A 506 -14.17 -2.36 -13.98
CA ILE A 506 -13.36 -1.25 -13.49
C ILE A 506 -12.02 -1.89 -13.19
N VAL A 507 -10.97 -1.39 -13.83
CA VAL A 507 -9.59 -1.81 -13.59
C VAL A 507 -9.29 -1.52 -12.12
N VAL A 508 -9.56 -2.49 -11.25
CA VAL A 508 -8.97 -2.54 -9.92
C VAL A 508 -7.48 -2.65 -10.21
N PRO A 509 -6.64 -1.73 -9.70
CA PRO A 509 -5.19 -1.86 -9.86
C PRO A 509 -4.78 -3.27 -9.54
N GLU A 510 -4.08 -3.91 -10.45
CA GLU A 510 -3.67 -5.29 -10.25
C GLU A 510 -2.72 -5.34 -9.05
N SER A 511 -2.94 -6.32 -8.19
CA SER A 511 -2.20 -6.49 -6.95
C SER A 511 -1.79 -7.95 -6.84
N LEU A 512 -0.51 -8.14 -6.54
CA LEU A 512 0.07 -9.41 -6.14
C LEU A 512 1.03 -9.12 -5.00
N THR A 513 0.73 -9.67 -3.83
CA THR A 513 1.45 -9.37 -2.61
C THR A 513 1.68 -10.65 -1.82
N VAL A 514 2.86 -10.74 -1.20
CA VAL A 514 3.35 -11.97 -0.58
C VAL A 514 3.79 -11.64 0.83
N GLY A 515 3.28 -12.39 1.82
CA GLY A 515 3.66 -12.25 3.22
C GLY A 515 5.14 -12.57 3.46
N THR A 516 5.63 -12.30 4.67
CA THR A 516 7.03 -12.56 5.05
C THR A 516 7.15 -13.66 6.10
N LEU A 517 8.36 -14.19 6.27
CA LEU A 517 8.72 -15.12 7.33
C LEU A 517 9.79 -14.49 8.23
N GLN A 518 9.74 -14.80 9.53
CA GLN A 518 10.85 -14.50 10.43
C GLN A 518 12.06 -15.40 10.12
N THR A 519 13.22 -15.06 10.68
CA THR A 519 14.38 -15.96 10.63
C THR A 519 14.00 -17.34 11.20
N LEU A 520 14.28 -18.37 10.42
CA LEU A 520 13.91 -19.74 10.72
C LEU A 520 15.03 -20.43 11.51
N ALA A 521 14.64 -21.30 12.44
CA ALA A 521 15.56 -22.18 13.14
C ALA A 521 16.30 -23.13 12.17
N PRO A 522 17.47 -23.68 12.55
CA PRO A 522 18.24 -24.58 11.70
C PRO A 522 17.52 -25.92 11.39
N THR A 523 16.50 -26.30 12.16
CA THR A 523 15.75 -27.54 11.92
C THR A 523 14.84 -27.45 10.68
N ALA A 524 14.59 -28.59 10.02
CA ALA A 524 13.58 -28.67 8.96
C ALA A 524 12.19 -28.30 9.48
N GLY A 525 11.38 -27.63 8.66
CA GLY A 525 10.05 -27.16 9.05
C GLY A 525 9.21 -26.66 7.88
N SER A 526 7.91 -26.51 8.12
CA SER A 526 6.94 -25.97 7.17
C SER A 526 6.27 -24.72 7.75
N TYR A 527 6.16 -23.68 6.94
CA TYR A 527 5.72 -22.34 7.34
C TYR A 527 4.73 -21.81 6.32
N ASN A 528 3.60 -21.30 6.78
CA ASN A 528 2.59 -20.76 5.88
C ASN A 528 2.87 -19.30 5.55
N VAL A 529 2.77 -18.96 4.26
CA VAL A 529 2.86 -17.60 3.74
C VAL A 529 1.57 -17.27 3.01
N SER A 530 0.93 -16.17 3.37
CA SER A 530 -0.24 -15.67 2.66
C SER A 530 0.18 -14.95 1.38
N VAL A 531 -0.50 -15.25 0.28
CA VAL A 531 -0.43 -14.52 -0.98
C VAL A 531 -1.80 -13.88 -1.19
N ASN A 532 -1.84 -12.56 -1.29
CA ASN A 532 -3.08 -11.84 -1.61
C ASN A 532 -2.97 -11.27 -3.01
N ALA A 533 -3.95 -11.53 -3.86
CA ALA A 533 -3.93 -11.08 -5.24
C ALA A 533 -5.34 -10.89 -5.79
N ASN A 534 -5.51 -9.95 -6.72
CA ASN A 534 -6.70 -9.87 -7.58
C ASN A 534 -6.41 -10.38 -9.01
N VAL A 535 -5.23 -10.99 -9.21
CA VAL A 535 -4.76 -11.55 -10.48
C VAL A 535 -4.35 -13.02 -10.34
N GLY A 536 -4.21 -13.69 -11.48
CA GLY A 536 -3.55 -14.99 -11.55
C GLY A 536 -2.04 -14.86 -11.38
N TRP A 537 -1.41 -15.81 -10.68
CA TRP A 537 0.03 -15.81 -10.44
C TRP A 537 0.62 -17.23 -10.40
N THR A 538 1.93 -17.31 -10.58
CA THR A 538 2.79 -18.49 -10.44
C THR A 538 3.88 -18.23 -9.41
N ALA A 539 4.41 -19.29 -8.79
CA ALA A 539 5.49 -19.21 -7.81
C ALA A 539 6.55 -20.28 -8.07
N VAL A 540 7.82 -19.89 -7.92
CA VAL A 540 8.98 -20.75 -8.10
C VAL A 540 9.96 -20.55 -6.96
N SER A 541 10.39 -21.65 -6.33
CA SER A 541 11.51 -21.61 -5.40
C SER A 541 12.83 -21.55 -6.16
N ASN A 542 13.70 -20.62 -5.78
CA ASN A 542 14.99 -20.40 -6.43
C ASN A 542 16.13 -21.22 -5.80
N ASP A 543 15.87 -21.91 -4.70
CA ASP A 543 16.88 -22.60 -3.89
C ASP A 543 16.45 -24.03 -3.56
N THR A 544 17.34 -25.00 -3.74
CA THR A 544 17.03 -26.44 -3.64
C THR A 544 16.67 -26.91 -2.23
N TRP A 545 16.95 -26.11 -1.19
CA TRP A 545 16.61 -26.43 0.20
C TRP A 545 15.24 -25.88 0.61
N ILE A 546 14.54 -25.22 -0.31
CA ILE A 546 13.19 -24.66 -0.13
C ILE A 546 12.24 -25.38 -1.09
N SER A 547 11.03 -25.67 -0.63
CA SER A 547 9.95 -26.21 -1.46
C SER A 547 8.62 -25.56 -1.09
N ILE A 548 7.70 -25.51 -2.05
CA ILE A 548 6.36 -24.94 -1.89
C ILE A 548 5.32 -25.97 -2.32
N ASP A 549 4.18 -26.00 -1.64
CA ASP A 549 3.04 -26.88 -1.99
C ASP A 549 2.19 -26.31 -3.13
N THR A 550 2.13 -24.98 -3.23
CA THR A 550 1.30 -24.23 -4.18
C THR A 550 2.20 -23.40 -5.09
N ASN A 551 2.22 -23.73 -6.39
CA ASN A 551 3.06 -23.08 -7.40
C ASN A 551 2.27 -22.18 -8.38
N ALA A 552 0.96 -22.10 -8.24
CA ALA A 552 0.09 -21.17 -8.96
C ALA A 552 -1.25 -21.04 -8.27
N ALA A 553 -1.87 -19.87 -8.37
CA ALA A 553 -3.27 -19.66 -8.00
C ALA A 553 -3.90 -18.54 -8.84
N ASN A 554 -5.21 -18.37 -8.69
CA ASN A 554 -5.93 -17.21 -9.19
C ASN A 554 -6.63 -16.52 -8.03
N GLY A 555 -6.16 -15.32 -7.69
CA GLY A 555 -6.54 -14.64 -6.45
C GLY A 555 -5.72 -15.07 -5.23
N ASP A 556 -6.29 -14.89 -4.05
CA ASP A 556 -5.64 -15.19 -2.77
C ASP A 556 -5.31 -16.69 -2.59
N ALA A 557 -4.19 -16.99 -1.93
CA ALA A 557 -3.86 -18.35 -1.48
C ALA A 557 -2.97 -18.35 -0.23
N THR A 558 -2.88 -19.51 0.43
CA THR A 558 -1.84 -19.77 1.44
C THR A 558 -0.85 -20.76 0.84
N VAL A 559 0.43 -20.39 0.82
CA VAL A 559 1.53 -21.22 0.32
C VAL A 559 2.31 -21.78 1.51
N SER A 560 2.39 -23.10 1.63
CA SER A 560 3.22 -23.76 2.62
C SER A 560 4.66 -23.88 2.12
N VAL A 561 5.54 -23.09 2.73
CA VAL A 561 6.99 -23.09 2.48
C VAL A 561 7.64 -24.12 3.39
N THR A 562 8.20 -25.18 2.81
CA THR A 562 8.96 -26.20 3.54
C THR A 562 10.45 -26.01 3.30
N VAL A 563 11.22 -25.89 4.37
CA VAL A 563 12.68 -25.76 4.35
C VAL A 563 13.34 -27.03 4.89
N LEU A 564 14.45 -27.43 4.29
CA LEU A 564 15.30 -28.49 4.82
C LEU A 564 16.06 -28.01 6.06
N GLU A 565 16.62 -28.95 6.81
CA GLU A 565 17.54 -28.65 7.90
C GLU A 565 18.77 -27.92 7.36
N ASN A 566 19.23 -26.90 8.07
CA ASN A 566 20.54 -26.30 7.89
C ASN A 566 21.55 -27.04 8.77
N ALA A 567 22.35 -27.91 8.17
CA ALA A 567 23.31 -28.75 8.90
C ALA A 567 24.63 -28.03 9.22
N THR A 568 24.84 -26.82 8.68
CA THR A 568 26.03 -26.00 8.91
C THR A 568 25.82 -25.04 10.07
N THR A 569 26.90 -24.47 10.59
CA THR A 569 26.88 -23.40 11.59
C THR A 569 26.64 -22.01 10.97
N ASP A 570 26.78 -21.90 9.64
CA ASP A 570 26.55 -20.65 8.91
C ASP A 570 25.06 -20.42 8.64
N VAL A 571 24.61 -19.17 8.81
CA VAL A 571 23.30 -18.70 8.36
C VAL A 571 23.21 -18.80 6.84
N ARG A 572 22.05 -19.19 6.32
CA ARG A 572 21.78 -19.25 4.88
C ARG A 572 20.55 -18.44 4.48
N THR A 573 20.54 -17.97 3.25
CA THR A 573 19.45 -17.18 2.67
C THR A 573 19.04 -17.77 1.34
N GLY A 574 17.73 -17.78 1.06
CA GLY A 574 17.16 -18.27 -0.18
C GLY A 574 15.85 -17.54 -0.50
N THR A 575 15.28 -17.77 -1.67
CA THR A 575 14.14 -16.98 -2.17
C THR A 575 13.08 -17.79 -2.90
N ILE A 576 11.87 -17.25 -2.94
CA ILE A 576 10.76 -17.70 -3.78
C ILE A 576 10.28 -16.50 -4.60
N THR A 577 10.17 -16.67 -5.91
CA THR A 577 9.67 -15.64 -6.83
C THR A 577 8.21 -15.93 -7.18
N PHE A 578 7.36 -14.93 -7.00
CA PHE A 578 5.96 -14.92 -7.39
C PHE A 578 5.79 -13.98 -8.59
N THR A 579 5.16 -14.47 -9.64
CA THR A 579 5.01 -13.75 -10.91
C THR A 579 3.57 -13.79 -11.35
N GLN A 580 3.01 -12.62 -11.66
CA GLN A 580 1.70 -12.51 -12.27
C GLN A 580 1.66 -13.25 -13.62
N ASN A 581 0.55 -13.91 -13.92
CA ASN A 581 0.32 -14.53 -15.22
C ASN A 581 0.23 -13.46 -16.32
N ALA A 582 0.78 -13.74 -17.50
CA ALA A 582 0.81 -12.78 -18.61
C ALA A 582 -0.59 -12.25 -18.98
N GLY A 583 -0.69 -10.94 -19.26
CA GLY A 583 -1.94 -10.25 -19.60
C GLY A 583 -2.32 -9.07 -18.71
N GLY A 584 -1.41 -8.59 -17.85
CA GLY A 584 -1.61 -7.48 -16.90
C GLY A 584 -0.35 -6.62 -16.70
N ASP A 585 -0.15 -6.02 -15.51
CA ASP A 585 0.91 -5.07 -15.11
C ASP A 585 2.31 -5.71 -14.86
N ASP A 586 2.48 -6.99 -15.21
CA ASP A 586 3.73 -7.76 -15.07
C ASP A 586 4.33 -7.74 -13.65
N ILE A 587 3.47 -7.87 -12.63
CA ILE A 587 3.87 -7.78 -11.22
C ILE A 587 4.74 -8.98 -10.81
N VAL A 588 5.93 -8.68 -10.27
CA VAL A 588 6.84 -9.66 -9.66
C VAL A 588 7.08 -9.35 -8.19
N ARG A 589 7.05 -10.37 -7.33
CA ARG A 589 7.37 -10.31 -5.91
C ARG A 589 8.37 -11.38 -5.52
N THR A 590 9.22 -11.08 -4.56
CA THR A 590 10.22 -12.03 -4.04
C THR A 590 10.05 -12.15 -2.53
N LEU A 591 9.82 -13.38 -2.06
CA LEU A 591 9.93 -13.73 -0.66
C LEU A 591 11.37 -14.15 -0.36
N THR A 592 12.01 -13.48 0.60
CA THR A 592 13.33 -13.86 1.13
C THR A 592 13.17 -14.69 2.40
N ILE A 593 13.91 -15.80 2.47
CA ILE A 593 13.90 -16.74 3.60
C ILE A 593 15.31 -16.78 4.18
N ILE A 594 15.44 -16.48 5.47
CA ILE A 594 16.70 -16.55 6.22
C ILE A 594 16.56 -17.71 7.21
N GLN A 595 17.53 -18.62 7.22
CA GLN A 595 17.57 -19.75 8.16
C GLN A 595 18.90 -19.76 8.89
N ASP A 596 18.86 -19.80 10.22
CA ASP A 596 20.03 -19.85 11.08
C ASP A 596 20.83 -21.15 10.87
N GLY A 597 22.12 -21.09 11.20
CA GLY A 597 22.96 -22.27 11.34
C GLY A 597 22.75 -22.97 12.69
N LYS A 598 23.25 -24.20 12.83
CA LYS A 598 23.29 -24.90 14.11
C LYS A 598 24.20 -24.20 15.10
N SER A 599 23.86 -24.27 16.39
CA SER A 599 24.81 -23.92 17.44
C SER A 599 25.97 -24.91 17.41
N LEU A 600 27.20 -24.43 17.59
CA LEU A 600 28.40 -25.27 17.73
C LEU A 600 28.26 -26.25 18.89
N THR A 601 27.57 -25.86 19.96
CA THR A 601 27.32 -26.72 21.13
C THR A 601 26.41 -27.91 20.80
N ASP A 602 25.56 -27.82 19.77
CA ASP A 602 24.66 -28.91 19.37
C ASP A 602 25.39 -30.03 18.60
N LEU A 603 26.64 -29.79 18.21
CA LEU A 603 27.47 -30.76 17.50
C LEU A 603 28.22 -31.71 18.46
N TYR A 604 28.33 -31.35 19.74
CA TYR A 604 29.20 -32.01 20.72
C TYR A 604 28.48 -32.28 22.05
N ASN A 605 28.96 -33.26 22.81
CA ASN A 605 28.40 -33.60 24.13
C ASN A 605 29.12 -32.83 25.24
N LEU A 606 28.35 -32.10 26.07
CA LEU A 606 28.86 -31.42 27.26
C LEU A 606 29.35 -32.43 28.31
N ILE A 607 30.56 -32.24 28.83
CA ILE A 607 31.19 -33.11 29.83
C ILE A 607 30.78 -32.70 31.26
N ASN A 608 30.73 -31.39 31.53
CA ASN A 608 30.32 -30.82 32.82
C ASN A 608 28.93 -30.18 32.72
N THR A 609 27.89 -30.97 32.96
CA THR A 609 26.48 -30.59 32.79
C THR A 609 25.86 -29.75 33.91
N GLY A 610 26.56 -29.55 35.04
CA GLY A 610 26.08 -28.95 36.28
C GLY A 610 25.46 -29.93 37.30
N ILE A 611 25.40 -31.24 37.01
CA ILE A 611 24.83 -32.22 37.96
C ILE A 611 25.87 -32.67 38.99
N THR A 612 25.41 -33.09 40.17
CA THR A 612 26.30 -33.49 41.29
C THR A 612 27.21 -34.68 40.99
N SER A 613 26.95 -35.44 39.92
CA SER A 613 27.76 -36.57 39.46
C SER A 613 28.67 -36.24 38.28
N ASP A 614 28.80 -34.96 37.91
CA ASP A 614 29.69 -34.57 36.82
C ASP A 614 31.15 -34.95 37.12
N PRO A 615 31.90 -35.35 36.10
CA PRO A 615 33.26 -35.82 36.28
C PRO A 615 34.28 -34.68 36.44
N VAL A 616 33.93 -33.44 36.07
CA VAL A 616 34.87 -32.31 36.05
C VAL A 616 34.97 -31.65 37.42
N THR A 617 36.19 -31.48 37.90
CA THR A 617 36.49 -30.85 39.19
C THR A 617 37.67 -29.89 39.08
N ILE A 618 37.76 -28.93 40.02
CA ILE A 618 38.96 -28.11 40.19
C ILE A 618 40.05 -28.95 40.85
N HIS A 619 41.14 -29.23 40.14
CA HIS A 619 42.29 -29.92 40.70
C HIS A 619 43.14 -28.97 41.55
N SER A 620 43.49 -27.81 40.97
CA SER A 620 44.33 -26.79 41.61
C SER A 620 44.26 -25.48 40.85
N PHE A 621 44.55 -24.37 41.50
CA PHE A 621 44.68 -23.05 40.90
C PHE A 621 45.92 -22.35 41.46
N SER A 622 46.45 -21.37 40.73
CA SER A 622 47.60 -20.58 41.20
C SER A 622 47.20 -19.51 42.21
N LYS A 623 46.08 -18.82 41.95
CA LYS A 623 45.59 -17.69 42.75
C LYS A 623 44.09 -17.48 42.56
N GLU A 624 43.45 -16.85 43.55
CA GLU A 624 42.04 -16.42 43.51
C GLU A 624 41.83 -15.17 44.39
N GLU A 625 40.85 -14.33 44.04
CA GLU A 625 40.45 -13.14 44.80
C GLU A 625 39.37 -13.49 45.84
N VAL A 626 39.79 -14.15 46.92
CA VAL A 626 38.93 -14.54 48.04
C VAL A 626 39.36 -13.84 49.34
N GLY A 627 38.40 -13.23 50.04
CA GLY A 627 38.64 -12.45 51.27
C GLY A 627 38.24 -10.98 51.13
N GLY A 628 38.11 -10.26 52.24
CA GLY A 628 37.70 -8.84 52.22
C GLY A 628 36.30 -8.57 51.62
N GLY A 629 35.40 -9.56 51.66
CA GLY A 629 34.07 -9.50 51.05
C GLY A 629 34.01 -9.97 49.59
N LYS A 630 35.13 -10.41 49.01
CA LYS A 630 35.19 -11.03 47.67
C LYS A 630 35.07 -12.54 47.76
N THR A 631 34.37 -13.11 46.78
CA THR A 631 34.04 -14.54 46.70
C THR A 631 34.43 -15.14 45.35
N ASN A 632 35.49 -14.62 44.71
CA ASN A 632 35.82 -14.93 43.32
C ASN A 632 36.70 -16.21 43.20
N ALA A 633 36.20 -17.32 43.72
CA ALA A 633 36.91 -18.58 43.84
C ALA A 633 36.98 -19.37 42.51
N ALA A 634 37.98 -20.23 42.35
CA ALA A 634 38.11 -21.07 41.15
C ALA A 634 36.90 -21.98 40.91
N THR A 635 36.23 -22.42 41.98
CA THR A 635 35.04 -23.29 41.94
C THR A 635 33.84 -22.65 41.26
N ASN A 636 33.78 -21.32 41.23
CA ASN A 636 32.71 -20.58 40.57
C ASN A 636 32.66 -20.87 39.07
N THR A 637 33.78 -21.31 38.47
CA THR A 637 33.83 -21.63 37.03
C THR A 637 33.10 -22.89 36.60
N LEU A 638 32.54 -23.65 37.54
CA LEU A 638 31.82 -24.90 37.30
C LEU A 638 30.44 -24.95 37.97
N ASP A 639 29.97 -23.86 38.59
CA ASP A 639 28.77 -23.87 39.43
C ASP A 639 27.46 -23.63 38.63
N LYS A 640 27.59 -23.34 37.33
CA LYS A 640 26.52 -22.98 36.41
C LYS A 640 25.83 -21.67 36.77
N ASP A 641 26.51 -20.76 37.46
CA ASP A 641 26.05 -19.43 37.83
C ASP A 641 26.97 -18.36 37.23
N ASN A 642 26.59 -17.81 36.07
CA ASN A 642 27.29 -16.68 35.44
C ASN A 642 27.31 -15.39 36.30
N GLY A 643 26.60 -15.34 37.43
CA GLY A 643 26.68 -14.26 38.41
C GLY A 643 27.90 -14.35 39.33
N THR A 644 28.55 -15.50 39.42
CA THR A 644 29.80 -15.72 40.15
C THR A 644 30.96 -15.81 39.15
N VAL A 645 32.19 -15.54 39.61
CA VAL A 645 33.39 -15.61 38.74
C VAL A 645 34.58 -16.13 39.52
N TRP A 646 35.55 -16.72 38.83
CA TRP A 646 36.94 -16.72 39.28
C TRP A 646 37.62 -15.43 38.85
N ALA A 647 38.43 -14.85 39.72
CA ALA A 647 39.29 -13.71 39.37
C ALA A 647 40.68 -13.84 39.98
N ALA A 648 41.70 -13.48 39.21
CA ALA A 648 43.09 -13.46 39.66
C ALA A 648 43.89 -12.35 38.96
N ASP A 649 44.77 -11.68 39.71
CA ASP A 649 45.73 -10.72 39.17
C ASP A 649 47.09 -11.37 38.90
N ASP A 650 47.50 -11.32 37.63
CA ASP A 650 48.79 -11.73 37.10
C ASP A 650 49.79 -10.58 37.27
N GLY A 651 50.65 -10.69 38.30
CA GLY A 651 51.51 -9.66 38.91
C GLY A 651 52.06 -8.55 38.00
N ALA A 652 53.38 -8.36 37.94
CA ALA A 652 53.99 -7.35 37.06
C ALA A 652 54.53 -8.02 35.80
N VAL A 653 54.42 -7.35 34.64
CA VAL A 653 55.04 -7.86 33.40
C VAL A 653 56.56 -7.85 33.57
N LEU A 654 57.20 -9.00 33.34
CA LEU A 654 58.64 -9.15 33.43
C LEU A 654 59.36 -8.48 32.24
N SER A 655 60.60 -8.05 32.46
CA SER A 655 61.40 -7.43 31.39
C SER A 655 61.59 -8.41 30.22
N GLY A 656 61.19 -8.00 29.01
CA GLY A 656 61.26 -8.84 27.81
C GLY A 656 59.99 -9.67 27.54
N ASP A 657 58.97 -9.56 28.38
CA ASP A 657 57.64 -10.13 28.15
C ASP A 657 56.61 -8.99 28.01
N TYR A 658 55.44 -9.30 27.45
CA TYR A 658 54.35 -8.34 27.24
C TYR A 658 53.04 -8.73 27.95
N LYS A 659 52.95 -9.95 28.48
CA LYS A 659 51.71 -10.52 29.03
C LYS A 659 51.77 -10.91 30.50
N GLY A 660 52.93 -11.27 31.05
CA GLY A 660 53.07 -11.79 32.43
C GLY A 660 53.26 -13.31 32.47
N ASP A 661 53.47 -13.86 33.66
CA ASP A 661 53.63 -15.29 33.89
C ASP A 661 52.30 -16.06 33.89
N GLY A 662 51.19 -15.35 34.12
CA GLY A 662 49.83 -15.85 33.97
C GLY A 662 49.32 -16.61 35.19
N GLU A 663 48.05 -16.39 35.53
CA GLU A 663 47.37 -17.10 36.61
C GLU A 663 46.44 -18.17 36.03
N TYR A 664 46.34 -19.34 36.68
CA TYR A 664 45.68 -20.49 36.08
C TYR A 664 44.75 -21.25 37.01
N ILE A 665 43.81 -21.96 36.37
CA ILE A 665 43.03 -23.05 36.96
C ILE A 665 43.35 -24.34 36.19
N ILE A 666 43.61 -25.42 36.91
CA ILE A 666 43.68 -26.78 36.37
C ILE A 666 42.39 -27.52 36.72
N TYR A 667 41.67 -27.94 35.69
CA TYR A 667 40.49 -28.78 35.75
C TYR A 667 40.89 -30.25 35.55
N ASP A 668 40.39 -31.15 36.39
CA ASP A 668 40.46 -32.61 36.21
C ASP A 668 39.12 -33.07 35.63
N LEU A 669 39.13 -33.67 34.44
CA LEU A 669 37.91 -34.08 33.73
C LEU A 669 37.28 -35.41 34.21
N GLY A 670 37.71 -36.01 35.32
CA GLY A 670 37.36 -37.38 35.76
C GLY A 670 37.82 -38.57 34.86
N SER A 671 38.02 -38.40 33.55
CA SER A 671 38.63 -39.39 32.64
C SER A 671 39.35 -38.74 31.44
N ASN A 672 39.96 -39.53 30.56
CA ASN A 672 40.46 -39.02 29.28
C ASN A 672 39.29 -38.79 28.31
N TYR A 673 39.13 -37.56 27.84
CA TYR A 673 38.14 -37.17 26.83
C TYR A 673 38.81 -36.66 25.56
N ASN A 674 38.19 -36.88 24.41
CA ASN A 674 38.57 -36.23 23.15
C ASN A 674 37.85 -34.88 23.09
N LEU A 675 38.50 -33.79 23.51
CA LEU A 675 37.93 -32.46 23.56
C LEU A 675 37.79 -31.85 22.17
N ASN A 676 36.58 -31.39 21.84
CA ASN A 676 36.24 -30.80 20.54
C ASN A 676 35.79 -29.34 20.63
N LEU A 677 35.29 -28.90 21.78
CA LEU A 677 34.93 -27.51 21.99
C LEU A 677 35.22 -27.15 23.45
N VAL A 678 35.82 -25.99 23.65
CA VAL A 678 35.92 -25.33 24.95
C VAL A 678 35.21 -24.00 24.83
N GLN A 679 34.32 -23.70 25.77
CA GLN A 679 33.75 -22.36 25.86
C GLN A 679 33.81 -21.83 27.27
N PHE A 680 33.94 -20.52 27.41
CA PHE A 680 33.89 -19.88 28.71
C PHE A 680 33.36 -18.44 28.64
N THR A 681 32.70 -18.00 29.72
CA THR A 681 32.24 -16.63 29.87
C THR A 681 33.29 -15.77 30.58
N THR A 682 33.25 -14.46 30.34
CA THR A 682 34.07 -13.48 31.04
C THR A 682 33.19 -12.35 31.57
N THR A 683 33.70 -11.53 32.48
CA THR A 683 32.96 -10.32 32.89
C THR A 683 32.86 -9.30 31.75
N ASN A 684 31.78 -8.52 31.75
CA ASN A 684 31.58 -7.45 30.78
C ASN A 684 32.66 -6.35 30.96
N LYS A 685 33.59 -6.25 30.00
CA LYS A 685 34.68 -5.26 29.96
C LYS A 685 34.89 -4.73 28.55
N SER A 686 35.36 -3.49 28.47
CA SER A 686 35.71 -2.81 27.21
C SER A 686 37.03 -3.30 26.58
N ASP A 687 37.90 -3.90 27.39
CA ASP A 687 39.16 -4.52 26.96
C ASP A 687 39.01 -6.04 26.98
N SER A 688 39.53 -6.73 25.96
CA SER A 688 39.48 -8.19 25.86
C SER A 688 40.37 -8.85 26.92
N PHE A 689 39.91 -9.95 27.50
CA PHE A 689 40.77 -10.79 28.33
C PHE A 689 41.67 -11.66 27.44
N GLY A 690 42.93 -11.81 27.84
CA GLY A 690 43.91 -12.65 27.15
C GLY A 690 44.07 -13.99 27.85
N PHE A 691 43.76 -15.09 27.16
CA PHE A 691 43.84 -16.43 27.71
C PHE A 691 44.68 -17.40 26.85
N GLN A 692 45.08 -18.50 27.48
CA GLN A 692 45.53 -19.72 26.82
C GLN A 692 44.83 -20.93 27.45
N VAL A 693 44.60 -21.98 26.65
CA VAL A 693 44.15 -23.28 27.14
C VAL A 693 45.18 -24.33 26.79
N TRP A 694 45.61 -25.08 27.80
CA TRP A 694 46.58 -26.15 27.69
C TRP A 694 45.97 -27.45 28.19
N VAL A 695 46.43 -28.60 27.68
CA VAL A 695 45.92 -29.92 28.08
C VAL A 695 47.03 -30.91 28.37
N SER A 696 46.71 -31.91 29.18
CA SER A 696 47.58 -33.03 29.54
C SER A 696 46.78 -34.32 29.66
N THR A 697 47.36 -35.46 29.28
CA THR A 697 46.80 -36.81 29.49
C THR A 697 47.50 -37.60 30.60
N THR A 698 48.65 -37.13 31.10
CA THR A 698 49.58 -37.92 31.93
C THR A 698 49.68 -37.43 33.37
N GLY A 699 49.53 -36.13 33.61
CA GLY A 699 49.73 -35.52 34.94
C GLY A 699 49.55 -34.00 34.95
N THR A 700 49.79 -33.38 36.12
CA THR A 700 49.57 -31.95 36.35
C THR A 700 50.86 -31.14 36.50
N ASN A 701 52.04 -31.72 36.24
CA ASN A 701 53.29 -30.96 36.24
C ASN A 701 53.34 -30.01 35.04
N ALA A 702 54.09 -28.92 35.15
CA ALA A 702 54.21 -27.93 34.07
C ALA A 702 54.65 -28.55 32.72
N SER A 703 55.55 -29.54 32.76
CA SER A 703 56.04 -30.26 31.58
C SER A 703 55.03 -31.18 30.91
N ASP A 704 53.94 -31.53 31.59
CA ASP A 704 52.92 -32.47 31.08
C ASP A 704 51.92 -31.77 30.14
N PHE A 705 51.85 -30.44 30.17
CA PHE A 705 50.87 -29.66 29.43
C PHE A 705 51.37 -29.21 28.06
N SER A 706 50.49 -29.28 27.07
CA SER A 706 50.68 -28.70 25.74
C SER A 706 49.60 -27.66 25.45
N LYS A 707 49.98 -26.49 24.92
CA LYS A 707 49.04 -25.43 24.51
C LYS A 707 48.19 -25.89 23.32
N ILE A 708 46.88 -25.70 23.41
CA ILE A 708 45.94 -26.06 22.35
C ILE A 708 45.15 -24.85 21.83
N ILE A 709 44.96 -23.83 22.67
CA ILE A 709 44.25 -22.60 22.30
C ILE A 709 45.11 -21.40 22.78
N PRO A 710 45.41 -20.43 21.90
CA PRO A 710 45.13 -20.46 20.45
C PRO A 710 46.01 -21.49 19.72
N SER A 711 45.52 -22.01 18.59
CA SER A 711 46.27 -22.89 17.68
C SER A 711 47.35 -22.13 16.89
N THR A 712 47.16 -20.83 16.69
CA THR A 712 48.12 -19.90 16.08
C THR A 712 48.16 -18.59 16.85
N GLY A 713 49.35 -18.04 17.05
CA GLY A 713 49.54 -16.85 17.88
C GLY A 713 49.74 -17.18 19.36
N ASP A 714 49.75 -16.15 20.19
CA ASP A 714 50.12 -16.32 21.60
C ASP A 714 48.91 -16.37 22.53
N LEU A 715 47.96 -15.43 22.42
CA LEU A 715 46.77 -15.31 23.26
C LEU A 715 45.48 -15.40 22.43
N ILE A 716 44.43 -16.02 22.99
CA ILE A 716 43.06 -15.76 22.56
C ILE A 716 42.52 -14.52 23.29
N LEU A 717 41.78 -13.69 22.57
CA LEU A 717 41.16 -12.49 23.09
C LEU A 717 39.64 -12.70 23.19
N SER A 718 39.07 -12.52 24.38
CA SER A 718 37.62 -12.62 24.58
C SER A 718 36.86 -11.50 23.84
N ALA A 719 35.58 -11.74 23.55
CA ALA A 719 34.66 -10.69 23.14
C ALA A 719 34.60 -9.59 24.22
N THR A 720 34.46 -8.34 23.78
CA THR A 720 34.29 -7.18 24.67
C THR A 720 32.82 -6.86 24.83
N ASN A 721 32.47 -6.16 25.91
CA ASN A 721 31.12 -5.70 26.22
C ASN A 721 30.04 -6.81 26.29
N SER A 722 30.43 -8.07 26.46
CA SER A 722 29.53 -9.23 26.53
C SER A 722 29.91 -10.15 27.69
N THR A 723 28.93 -10.91 28.17
CA THR A 723 29.09 -12.04 29.10
C THR A 723 28.75 -13.37 28.42
N ASP A 724 28.51 -13.36 27.11
CA ASP A 724 28.22 -14.56 26.33
C ASP A 724 29.42 -15.51 26.32
N PHE A 725 29.16 -16.79 26.04
CA PHE A 725 30.21 -17.78 25.91
C PHE A 725 31.14 -17.44 24.74
N ASN A 726 32.44 -17.38 25.03
CA ASN A 726 33.47 -17.37 24.02
C ASN A 726 33.73 -18.81 23.61
N GLN A 727 33.42 -19.16 22.36
CA GLN A 727 33.48 -20.54 21.86
C GLN A 727 34.74 -20.79 21.04
N TYR A 728 35.47 -21.86 21.37
CA TYR A 728 36.71 -22.23 20.70
C TYR A 728 36.67 -23.71 20.28
N GLU A 729 36.38 -23.93 19.00
CA GLU A 729 36.34 -25.28 18.42
C GLU A 729 37.76 -25.82 18.19
N ILE A 730 37.93 -27.12 18.49
CA ILE A 730 39.16 -27.88 18.31
C ILE A 730 38.91 -28.89 17.18
N SER A 731 39.11 -28.46 15.93
CA SER A 731 38.60 -29.15 14.73
C SER A 731 39.13 -30.58 14.50
N ALA A 732 40.24 -30.98 15.15
CA ALA A 732 40.77 -32.34 15.07
C ALA A 732 40.45 -33.21 16.32
N GLY A 733 39.84 -32.62 17.35
CA GLY A 733 39.72 -33.22 18.67
C GLY A 733 41.08 -33.39 19.37
N ILE A 734 41.14 -33.27 20.69
CA ILE A 734 42.38 -33.55 21.43
C ILE A 734 42.13 -34.31 22.72
N ASN A 735 42.91 -35.37 22.96
CA ASN A 735 42.77 -36.14 24.17
C ASN A 735 43.30 -35.36 25.38
N ALA A 736 42.47 -35.23 26.41
CA ALA A 736 42.82 -34.53 27.66
C ALA A 736 42.22 -35.24 28.88
N ARG A 737 43.04 -35.36 29.94
CA ARG A 737 42.61 -35.67 31.31
C ARG A 737 42.46 -34.38 32.12
N TYR A 738 43.44 -33.50 31.95
CA TYR A 738 43.57 -32.24 32.65
C TYR A 738 43.54 -31.09 31.65
N VAL A 739 42.80 -30.04 31.99
CA VAL A 739 42.76 -28.79 31.21
C VAL A 739 43.27 -27.66 32.10
N LYS A 740 44.22 -26.87 31.60
CA LYS A 740 44.76 -25.70 32.28
C LYS A 740 44.35 -24.45 31.52
N LEU A 741 43.46 -23.65 32.11
CA LEU A 741 43.10 -22.33 31.62
C LEU A 741 44.03 -21.31 32.27
N ILE A 742 44.73 -20.51 31.47
CA ILE A 742 45.69 -19.50 31.94
C ILE A 742 45.21 -18.13 31.49
N GLY A 743 45.01 -17.22 32.43
CA GLY A 743 44.64 -15.83 32.18
C GLY A 743 45.81 -14.88 32.43
N TYR A 744 46.04 -13.98 31.48
CA TYR A 744 47.15 -13.01 31.48
C TYR A 744 46.65 -11.57 31.69
N GLY A 745 45.43 -11.42 32.16
CA GLY A 745 44.78 -10.12 32.32
C GLY A 745 44.02 -9.66 31.08
N ARG A 746 43.89 -8.33 30.92
CA ARG A 746 43.19 -7.70 29.80
C ARG A 746 44.14 -6.96 28.89
N PHE A 747 43.84 -6.94 27.60
CA PHE A 747 44.69 -6.41 26.55
C PHE A 747 43.95 -5.43 25.65
N ASN A 748 44.70 -4.63 24.90
CA ASN A 748 44.15 -3.92 23.75
C ASN A 748 43.62 -4.91 22.69
N THR A 749 42.87 -4.39 21.71
CA THR A 749 42.25 -5.18 20.64
C THR A 749 43.24 -6.03 19.83
N ILE A 750 44.51 -5.64 19.76
CA ILE A 750 45.56 -6.35 19.01
C ILE A 750 46.23 -7.45 19.86
N GLY A 751 46.07 -7.40 21.19
CA GLY A 751 46.60 -8.42 22.10
C GLY A 751 48.10 -8.31 22.41
N ASP A 752 48.74 -7.17 22.10
CA ASP A 752 50.19 -6.95 22.28
C ASP A 752 50.54 -6.10 23.51
N THR A 753 49.54 -5.47 24.13
CA THR A 753 49.75 -4.55 25.27
C THR A 753 48.76 -4.86 26.38
N ARG A 754 49.28 -5.33 27.54
CA ARG A 754 48.46 -5.57 28.74
C ARG A 754 47.94 -4.25 29.33
N LYS A 755 46.61 -4.13 29.42
CA LYS A 755 45.85 -3.02 30.01
C LYS A 755 45.49 -3.24 31.46
N SER A 756 45.33 -4.49 31.88
CA SER A 756 45.02 -4.85 33.26
C SER A 756 45.64 -6.19 33.59
N VAL A 757 46.04 -6.36 34.85
CA VAL A 757 46.58 -7.62 35.39
C VAL A 757 45.49 -8.66 35.68
N TRP A 758 44.24 -8.22 35.74
CA TRP A 758 43.12 -9.04 36.21
C TRP A 758 42.50 -9.88 35.11
N SER A 759 42.45 -11.18 35.33
CA SER A 759 41.66 -12.15 34.57
C SER A 759 40.36 -12.45 35.31
N ALA A 760 39.27 -12.68 34.58
CA ALA A 760 38.01 -13.12 35.19
C ALA A 760 37.24 -14.08 34.27
N VAL A 761 36.78 -15.19 34.83
CA VAL A 761 36.01 -16.23 34.12
C VAL A 761 34.75 -16.52 34.93
N GLY A 762 33.59 -16.47 34.29
CA GLY A 762 32.31 -16.81 34.92
C GLY A 762 32.16 -18.32 34.97
N GLU A 763 31.91 -18.92 33.81
CA GLU A 763 31.70 -20.35 33.60
C GLU A 763 32.66 -20.90 32.54
N ILE A 764 33.07 -22.17 32.67
CA ILE A 764 33.78 -22.90 31.61
C ILE A 764 33.12 -24.24 31.33
N GLU A 765 33.05 -24.59 30.05
CA GLU A 765 32.43 -25.82 29.57
C GLU A 765 33.33 -26.56 28.59
N PHE A 766 33.38 -27.87 28.77
CA PHE A 766 34.18 -28.78 27.95
C PHE A 766 33.27 -29.74 27.21
N TYR A 767 33.51 -29.90 25.91
CA TYR A 767 32.70 -30.72 25.04
C TYR A 767 33.55 -31.80 24.37
N THR A 768 33.02 -33.01 24.29
CA THR A 768 33.62 -34.14 23.57
C THR A 768 32.81 -34.47 22.33
N ALA A 769 33.43 -35.17 21.37
CA ALA A 769 32.74 -35.69 20.20
C ALA A 769 31.44 -36.39 20.61
N SER A 770 30.36 -36.10 19.89
CA SER A 770 29.11 -36.83 20.01
C SER A 770 29.40 -38.30 19.75
N SER A 771 29.41 -39.14 20.78
CA SER A 771 29.40 -40.58 20.56
C SER A 771 28.11 -40.89 19.83
N LEU A 772 28.17 -41.66 18.74
CA LEU A 772 26.99 -42.36 18.26
C LEU A 772 26.53 -43.19 19.45
N SER A 773 25.52 -42.71 20.15
CA SER A 773 24.92 -43.44 21.25
C SER A 773 24.35 -44.71 20.62
N VAL A 774 25.08 -45.81 20.75
CA VAL A 774 24.46 -47.10 21.04
C VAL A 774 24.06 -47.07 22.50
N ASN A 775 23.18 -46.13 22.88
CA ASN A 775 22.25 -46.43 23.94
C ASN A 775 21.47 -47.63 23.44
N GLN A 776 21.95 -48.83 23.80
CA GLN A 776 21.02 -49.89 24.14
C GLN A 776 20.06 -49.22 25.11
N ILE A 777 18.88 -48.87 24.60
CA ILE A 777 17.74 -48.41 25.36
C ILE A 777 17.71 -49.27 26.60
N SER A 778 18.05 -48.68 27.74
CA SER A 778 18.14 -49.41 28.99
C SER A 778 16.82 -50.15 29.18
N GLN A 779 16.92 -51.48 29.24
CA GLN A 779 15.81 -52.39 29.45
C GLN A 779 15.19 -52.14 30.84
N LYS A 780 14.39 -51.09 30.99
CA LYS A 780 13.59 -50.88 32.19
C LYS A 780 12.10 -51.14 32.03
N ASN A 781 11.61 -51.38 30.81
CA ASN A 781 10.26 -51.92 30.58
C ASN A 781 10.28 -52.93 29.42
N LYS A 782 10.21 -54.24 29.73
CA LYS A 782 10.00 -55.29 28.73
C LYS A 782 8.53 -55.23 28.27
N LEU A 783 8.24 -54.35 27.31
CA LEU A 783 7.00 -54.41 26.54
C LEU A 783 7.24 -55.33 25.34
N THR A 784 6.70 -56.54 25.40
CA THR A 784 6.79 -57.52 24.32
C THR A 784 5.50 -57.50 23.52
N LEU A 785 5.63 -57.43 22.20
CA LEU A 785 4.53 -57.40 21.24
C LEU A 785 4.57 -58.68 20.42
N TYR A 786 3.46 -59.42 20.37
CA TYR A 786 3.38 -60.64 19.58
C TYR A 786 1.95 -60.95 19.11
N PRO A 787 1.78 -61.67 17.99
CA PRO A 787 2.83 -61.97 17.00
C PRO A 787 3.21 -60.70 16.23
N ILE A 788 4.46 -60.62 15.75
CA ILE A 788 4.87 -59.68 14.70
C ILE A 788 5.46 -60.54 13.57
N PRO A 789 4.88 -60.57 12.35
CA PRO A 789 3.71 -59.80 11.90
C PRO A 789 2.42 -60.14 12.67
N VAL A 790 1.59 -59.12 12.86
CA VAL A 790 0.28 -59.20 13.52
C VAL A 790 -0.75 -59.66 12.50
N ASN A 791 -1.54 -60.68 12.83
CA ASN A 791 -2.73 -61.02 12.05
C ASN A 791 -3.92 -60.19 12.57
N ASN A 792 -4.89 -60.80 13.27
CA ASN A 792 -6.08 -60.08 13.76
C ASN A 792 -5.90 -59.45 15.14
N PHE A 793 -5.01 -59.99 15.98
CA PHE A 793 -4.81 -59.51 17.35
C PHE A 793 -3.33 -59.28 17.64
N LEU A 794 -3.00 -58.07 18.11
CA LEU A 794 -1.70 -57.74 18.68
C LEU A 794 -1.75 -57.93 20.19
N TYR A 795 -1.07 -58.94 20.72
CA TYR A 795 -0.94 -59.15 22.16
C TYR A 795 0.21 -58.32 22.73
N ILE A 796 -0.03 -57.80 23.92
CA ILE A 796 0.90 -56.95 24.65
C ILE A 796 1.20 -57.63 25.98
N GLU A 797 2.44 -58.05 26.15
CA GLU A 797 2.94 -58.52 27.42
C GLU A 797 3.78 -57.42 28.06
N ASN A 798 3.28 -56.90 29.18
CA ASN A 798 3.93 -55.84 29.94
C ASN A 798 4.22 -56.31 31.37
N SER A 799 5.45 -56.11 31.84
CA SER A 799 5.82 -56.31 33.24
C SER A 799 5.50 -55.12 34.16
N SER A 800 5.07 -53.96 33.62
CA SER A 800 4.71 -52.75 34.39
C SER A 800 3.19 -52.51 34.44
N LYS A 801 2.68 -52.03 35.59
CA LYS A 801 1.22 -51.91 35.87
C LYS A 801 0.58 -50.59 35.38
N SER A 802 1.25 -49.77 34.58
CA SER A 802 0.91 -48.34 34.40
C SER A 802 0.54 -47.88 32.98
N LEU A 803 0.25 -48.77 32.02
CA LEU A 803 -0.21 -48.34 30.69
C LEU A 803 -1.59 -47.67 30.76
N ARG A 804 -1.70 -46.45 30.22
CA ARG A 804 -2.94 -45.65 30.19
C ARG A 804 -3.59 -45.62 28.82
N GLU A 805 -2.80 -45.61 27.76
CA GLU A 805 -3.31 -45.39 26.42
C GLU A 805 -2.40 -46.02 25.35
N ILE A 806 -3.02 -46.52 24.28
CA ILE A 806 -2.36 -47.08 23.12
C ILE A 806 -2.92 -46.42 21.86
N LYS A 807 -2.05 -46.01 20.93
CA LYS A 807 -2.44 -45.37 19.66
C LYS A 807 -1.72 -46.05 18.51
N ILE A 808 -2.39 -46.23 17.39
CA ILE A 808 -1.80 -46.76 16.14
C ILE A 808 -1.83 -45.65 15.10
N TYR A 809 -0.70 -45.44 14.43
CA TYR A 809 -0.51 -44.45 13.38
C TYR A 809 -0.05 -45.14 12.10
N SER A 810 -0.47 -44.61 10.94
CA SER A 810 0.14 -44.93 9.66
C SER A 810 1.52 -44.26 9.54
N LEU A 811 2.29 -44.66 8.52
CA LEU A 811 3.66 -44.15 8.30
C LEU A 811 3.74 -42.66 7.96
N ASP A 812 2.67 -42.09 7.42
CA ASP A 812 2.50 -40.65 7.17
C ASP A 812 2.07 -39.86 8.43
N GLY A 813 1.97 -40.53 9.60
CA GLY A 813 1.69 -39.90 10.88
C GLY A 813 0.21 -39.72 11.22
N LYS A 814 -0.73 -40.18 10.37
CA LYS A 814 -2.16 -40.13 10.67
C LYS A 814 -2.54 -41.13 11.77
N LYS A 815 -3.26 -40.68 12.80
CA LYS A 815 -3.78 -41.56 13.87
C LYS A 815 -4.90 -42.43 13.31
N ILE A 816 -4.69 -43.74 13.32
CA ILE A 816 -5.61 -44.75 12.78
C ILE A 816 -6.51 -45.31 13.88
N MET A 817 -5.97 -45.49 15.08
CA MET A 817 -6.70 -46.08 16.21
C MET A 817 -6.18 -45.52 17.54
N GLU A 818 -7.06 -45.44 18.54
CA GLU A 818 -6.73 -45.07 19.92
C GLU A 818 -7.54 -45.92 20.89
N ARG A 819 -6.90 -46.37 21.96
CA ARG A 819 -7.53 -47.14 23.03
C ARG A 819 -6.99 -46.70 24.38
N LYS A 820 -7.89 -46.23 25.25
CA LYS A 820 -7.60 -45.94 26.65
C LYS A 820 -7.76 -47.22 27.48
N ILE A 821 -6.85 -47.44 28.43
CA ILE A 821 -6.84 -48.59 29.34
C ILE A 821 -7.38 -48.14 30.69
N ILE A 822 -8.55 -48.66 31.06
CA ILE A 822 -9.27 -48.28 32.29
C ILE A 822 -8.97 -49.29 33.42
N ASN A 823 -8.60 -50.53 33.10
CA ASN A 823 -8.27 -51.57 34.08
C ASN A 823 -7.15 -52.51 33.59
N THR A 824 -6.28 -52.99 34.48
CA THR A 824 -5.08 -53.78 34.12
C THR A 824 -5.36 -55.16 33.52
N LYS A 825 -6.62 -55.64 33.57
CA LYS A 825 -7.06 -56.88 32.90
C LYS A 825 -7.37 -56.69 31.41
N ASP A 826 -7.59 -55.46 30.94
CA ASP A 826 -7.95 -55.18 29.54
C ASP A 826 -6.73 -55.04 28.61
N ALA A 827 -5.51 -55.02 29.17
CA ALA A 827 -4.28 -54.69 28.47
C ALA A 827 -3.63 -55.85 27.68
N ARG A 828 -4.29 -57.01 27.55
CA ARG A 828 -3.65 -58.22 26.99
C ARG A 828 -3.60 -58.28 25.46
N GLY A 829 -4.43 -57.52 24.74
CA GLY A 829 -4.31 -57.43 23.28
C GLY A 829 -5.24 -56.41 22.61
N ILE A 830 -4.88 -55.98 21.40
CA ILE A 830 -5.60 -55.04 20.54
C ILE A 830 -6.11 -55.81 19.31
N ASP A 831 -7.41 -55.70 19.02
CA ASP A 831 -7.98 -56.15 17.76
C ASP A 831 -7.58 -55.17 16.65
N VAL A 832 -6.86 -55.67 15.65
CA VAL A 832 -6.43 -54.90 14.48
C VAL A 832 -6.99 -55.48 13.18
N SER A 833 -7.99 -56.37 13.25
CA SER A 833 -8.64 -57.01 12.09
C SER A 833 -9.21 -56.03 11.06
N ALA A 834 -9.51 -54.80 11.47
CA ALA A 834 -10.02 -53.74 10.60
C ALA A 834 -8.92 -52.94 9.87
N LEU A 835 -7.64 -53.16 10.19
CA LEU A 835 -6.52 -52.47 9.56
C LEU A 835 -6.11 -53.20 8.27
N VAL A 836 -5.61 -52.47 7.27
CA VAL A 836 -5.13 -53.10 6.03
C VAL A 836 -3.72 -53.66 6.23
N ASN A 837 -3.33 -54.64 5.42
CA ASN A 837 -1.96 -55.17 5.45
C ASN A 837 -0.95 -54.03 5.20
N GLY A 838 0.02 -53.87 6.09
CA GLY A 838 0.92 -52.72 6.05
C GLY A 838 1.76 -52.52 7.30
N VAL A 839 2.60 -51.49 7.28
CA VAL A 839 3.46 -51.13 8.41
C VAL A 839 2.83 -49.97 9.17
N TYR A 840 2.78 -50.10 10.49
CA TYR A 840 2.19 -49.11 11.39
C TYR A 840 3.14 -48.80 12.55
N ILE A 841 2.94 -47.64 13.17
CA ILE A 841 3.59 -47.26 14.43
C ILE A 841 2.58 -47.33 15.55
N VAL A 842 2.85 -48.16 16.56
CA VAL A 842 2.08 -48.21 17.80
C VAL A 842 2.79 -47.38 18.85
N ARG A 843 2.09 -46.42 19.44
CA ARG A 843 2.54 -45.61 20.57
C ARG A 843 1.83 -46.03 21.85
N PHE A 844 2.60 -46.21 22.90
CA PHE A 844 2.15 -46.55 24.25
C PHE A 844 2.44 -45.38 25.18
N TYR A 845 1.48 -45.04 26.02
CA TYR A 845 1.57 -43.95 26.98
C TYR A 845 1.43 -44.51 28.40
N ASP A 846 2.40 -44.20 29.26
CA ASP A 846 2.28 -44.33 30.71
C ASP A 846 2.24 -42.94 31.38
N ASP A 847 2.18 -42.90 32.71
CA ASP A 847 2.02 -41.65 33.48
C ASP A 847 3.19 -40.63 33.26
N PHE A 848 4.34 -41.06 32.72
CA PHE A 848 5.52 -40.20 32.57
C PHE A 848 6.28 -40.36 31.24
N ASN A 849 5.97 -41.36 30.42
CA ASN A 849 6.76 -41.75 29.26
C ASN A 849 5.92 -42.12 28.04
N LEU A 850 6.54 -41.95 26.87
CA LEU A 850 6.04 -42.37 25.57
C LEU A 850 6.97 -43.41 24.95
N PHE A 851 6.40 -44.54 24.53
CA PHE A 851 7.14 -45.60 23.83
C PHE A 851 6.53 -45.85 22.45
N SER A 852 7.35 -45.96 21.41
CA SER A 852 6.88 -46.28 20.05
C SER A 852 7.48 -47.61 19.56
N LYS A 853 6.67 -48.44 18.92
CA LYS A 853 7.10 -49.68 18.25
C LYS A 853 6.51 -49.74 16.85
N LYS A 854 7.33 -50.18 15.89
CA LYS A 854 6.85 -50.55 14.56
C LYS A 854 6.20 -51.93 14.63
N ILE A 855 5.01 -52.06 14.06
CA ILE A 855 4.36 -53.34 13.81
C ILE A 855 4.12 -53.52 12.31
N MET A 856 4.01 -54.76 11.87
CA MET A 856 3.57 -55.12 10.54
C MET A 856 2.27 -55.90 10.68
N ILE A 857 1.23 -55.49 9.97
CA ILE A 857 -0.06 -56.19 9.91
C ILE A 857 -0.10 -57.00 8.62
N ALA A 858 -0.41 -58.29 8.76
CA ALA A 858 -0.54 -59.26 7.68
C ALA A 858 -1.61 -60.29 8.09
N HIS A 859 -2.84 -60.07 7.64
CA HIS A 859 -3.99 -60.97 7.81
C HIS A 859 -3.83 -62.30 7.09
#